data_AF-A0A814X6M0-F1
#
_entry.id   AF-A0A814X6M0-F1
#
_cell.length_a   1.000
_cell.length_b   1.000
_cell.length_c   1.000
_cell.angle_alpha   90.00
_cell.angle_beta   90.00
_cell.angle_gamma   90.00
#
_symmetry.space_group_name_H-M   'P 1'
#
loop_
_entity.id
_entity.type
_entity.pdbx_description
1 polymer ?
#
loop_
_entity_poly.entity_id
_entity_poly.type
_entity_poly.pdbx_seq_one_letter_code
_entity_poly.pdbx_strand_id
1 'polypeptide(L)'
;MNQTNVGLFDLPNEILLIILKKLDNMDVLYSLLDVDNQRLDILAQENTFTNTLNFVLTTLTNDIFTLTPTIINRFCTYILPRIHHNVKSLILDSVSMERILLAADYPNLTELKLFNFNGKIVSYCFTDASPYGRIFQRQITDLILVFEKYFNDISGKNYTTDVYEYILKSFENLKHLSIIGSYIQDIPPLVLCNLPLTTFFSSTLNKLCIRVGSFEDCLALLDGRLKKLTTLIVVINDMEYDSSNVYNTDDLPNLKCFSLTTSFCLTDTYDAQIPRLFRRMSNLEELTLYITIEDRTTFIDGTDIYNEILVHMPRLHLFNFCICTDTKKDLLAHHLSKDDIQQTLSNIKYQQMDCIVNYRYSTAICYVFSLPFMFEILRFIGNTFPTIVFSHVRSLSVKDDVPFKDEFFCRIAWSFPLLEKLCVINIIPQSSISDKQTSNDNQLHSIVKYPYLISLRLLNVHIDYVEQFFNETKTHLPRLTKLTVNYSQLKIVTKKFKRDTTRLNCIQQQQQQFETEEQEENQSSENWDSWFQQHQSSLLLPFSQHQRYFLDHSHLTSMPKRPRESSSPIHISNKREKYSLFETNLPKRTWINTNYEERLIRSRYYHFNFHIMSYNILAQRLIEDNPSLYDNCLESNLEWHRRKERLLREILKQDADIICLQEMQKDHYKHDFRPKMVDHGYNSIYIKRSGDKSDGCCLFYKTDRLKLIASKTVPFYQKNIQLLDRDNCGLIALFQPITPNATSDDLFCVATTHLLFSPKRGDIKLAQIQYFLAEIDQLSVKDSTLNSYYPIIVCGDFNAQPQSPLSKFLINGHIKYDTYRCIEISGQIPQSIVNNRFSFQLPSNELLPSSFVTSDCRFPKEISSNKKDQLIFQTYMNRTSSAILTHNKKFNSVYDLNDLSEVTTCIGNESNLVDYIFYTKKDNDRHRLNLLSRYDLYQQNQLLNLHLPNHQFASDHFLLAAKFALKLKKKKK
;
A
#
# COMPACT_ATOMS: atom_id res chain seq x y z
N MET A 1 2.39 -8.38 -50.66
CA MET A 1 2.82 -9.62 -50.01
C MET A 1 1.78 -9.96 -48.96
N ASN A 2 1.31 -11.20 -48.95
CA ASN A 2 0.23 -11.69 -48.09
C ASN A 2 0.53 -11.38 -46.61
N GLN A 3 -0.39 -10.70 -45.92
CA GLN A 3 -0.40 -10.65 -44.47
C GLN A 3 -0.72 -12.07 -43.96
N THR A 4 0.32 -12.82 -43.62
CA THR A 4 0.17 -14.03 -42.81
C THR A 4 -0.09 -13.56 -41.38
N ASN A 5 -1.35 -13.59 -40.96
CA ASN A 5 -1.70 -13.45 -39.55
C ASN A 5 -1.06 -14.61 -38.79
N VAL A 6 -0.05 -14.32 -37.97
CA VAL A 6 0.52 -15.29 -37.04
C VAL A 6 -0.45 -15.40 -35.87
N GLY A 7 -1.12 -16.54 -35.75
CA GLY A 7 -1.99 -16.85 -34.64
C GLY A 7 -1.19 -17.23 -33.39
N LEU A 8 -1.83 -17.18 -32.22
CA LEU A 8 -1.20 -17.53 -30.95
C LEU A 8 -0.59 -18.95 -30.97
N PHE A 9 -1.22 -19.89 -31.68
CA PHE A 9 -0.76 -21.26 -31.81
C PHE A 9 0.44 -21.47 -32.76
N ASP A 10 0.81 -20.44 -33.52
CA ASP A 10 1.98 -20.45 -34.40
C ASP A 10 3.27 -20.08 -33.65
N LEU A 11 3.18 -19.61 -32.40
CA LEU A 11 4.31 -19.24 -31.55
C LEU A 11 5.05 -20.48 -31.01
N PRO A 12 6.39 -20.46 -30.81
CA PRO A 12 7.17 -21.52 -30.14
C PRO A 12 6.74 -21.82 -28.69
N ASN A 13 7.01 -23.04 -28.21
CA ASN A 13 6.55 -23.51 -26.87
C ASN A 13 7.12 -22.65 -25.75
N GLU A 14 8.38 -22.25 -25.89
CA GLU A 14 9.12 -21.43 -24.95
C GLU A 14 8.49 -20.05 -24.82
N ILE A 15 8.04 -19.46 -25.94
CA ILE A 15 7.36 -18.16 -25.98
C ILE A 15 5.95 -18.29 -25.38
N LEU A 16 5.21 -19.34 -25.74
CA LEU A 16 3.88 -19.58 -25.19
C LEU A 16 3.94 -19.78 -23.66
N LEU A 17 4.94 -20.52 -23.15
CA LEU A 17 5.18 -20.71 -21.73
C LEU A 17 5.53 -19.40 -21.02
N ILE A 18 6.32 -18.52 -21.64
CA ILE A 18 6.64 -17.20 -21.07
C ILE A 18 5.40 -16.32 -21.00
N ILE A 19 4.57 -16.32 -22.06
CA ILE A 19 3.31 -15.57 -22.10
C ILE A 19 2.37 -16.07 -21.00
N LEU A 20 2.17 -17.38 -20.90
CA LEU A 20 1.32 -18.00 -19.88
C LEU A 20 1.84 -17.76 -18.45
N LYS A 21 3.17 -17.80 -18.25
CA LYS A 21 3.82 -17.47 -16.96
C LYS A 21 3.66 -15.99 -16.59
N LYS A 22 3.74 -15.08 -17.55
CA LYS A 22 3.61 -13.63 -17.30
C LYS A 22 2.18 -13.18 -17.07
N LEU A 23 1.22 -13.87 -17.66
CA LEU A 23 -0.20 -13.56 -17.47
C LEU A 23 -0.70 -14.02 -16.10
N ASP A 24 -0.01 -14.95 -15.43
CA ASP A 24 -0.37 -15.54 -14.13
C ASP A 24 -1.85 -16.00 -14.09
N ASN A 25 -2.36 -16.41 -15.26
CA ASN A 25 -3.77 -16.54 -15.52
C ASN A 25 -4.07 -17.91 -16.13
N MET A 26 -4.37 -18.86 -15.26
CA MET A 26 -4.83 -20.20 -15.63
C MET A 26 -6.08 -20.13 -16.54
N ASP A 27 -6.90 -19.08 -16.44
CA ASP A 27 -8.10 -18.86 -17.27
C ASP A 27 -7.73 -18.68 -18.74
N VAL A 28 -6.59 -18.04 -19.03
CA VAL A 28 -6.06 -17.93 -20.39
C VAL A 28 -5.62 -19.29 -20.89
N LEU A 29 -4.91 -20.08 -20.07
CA LEU A 29 -4.55 -21.45 -20.42
C LEU A 29 -5.80 -22.32 -20.68
N TYR A 30 -6.84 -22.21 -19.85
CA TYR A 30 -8.10 -22.93 -20.01
C TYR A 30 -8.87 -22.52 -21.26
N SER A 31 -8.91 -21.22 -21.57
CA SER A 31 -9.55 -20.70 -22.79
C SER A 31 -8.87 -21.21 -24.08
N LEU A 32 -7.57 -21.54 -23.99
CA LEU A 32 -6.80 -22.08 -25.11
C LEU A 32 -6.94 -23.61 -25.24
N LEU A 33 -7.25 -24.31 -24.15
CA LEU A 33 -7.43 -25.77 -24.12
C LEU A 33 -8.78 -26.27 -24.66
N ASP A 34 -9.73 -25.36 -24.91
CA ASP A 34 -10.99 -25.66 -25.62
C ASP A 34 -10.75 -25.89 -27.14
N VAL A 35 -9.53 -25.63 -27.62
CA VAL A 35 -9.06 -26.00 -28.96
C VAL A 35 -8.30 -27.31 -28.84
N ASP A 36 -8.71 -28.34 -29.60
CA ASP A 36 -8.14 -29.68 -29.47
C ASP A 36 -6.67 -29.73 -29.90
N ASN A 37 -5.75 -29.50 -28.94
CA ASN A 37 -4.35 -29.19 -29.23
C ASN A 37 -3.39 -29.90 -28.27
N GLN A 38 -2.81 -31.02 -28.74
CA GLN A 38 -1.83 -31.83 -28.00
C GLN A 38 -0.61 -31.05 -27.52
N ARG A 39 -0.30 -29.92 -28.16
CA ARG A 39 0.83 -29.04 -27.79
C ARG A 39 0.58 -28.35 -26.46
N LEU A 40 -0.65 -27.89 -26.21
CA LEU A 40 -1.03 -27.26 -24.94
C LEU A 40 -1.09 -28.28 -23.80
N ASP A 41 -1.45 -29.54 -24.09
CA ASP A 41 -1.44 -30.62 -23.10
C ASP A 41 -0.04 -30.86 -22.54
N ILE A 42 1.00 -30.73 -23.39
CA ILE A 42 2.41 -30.83 -22.95
C ILE A 42 2.79 -29.63 -22.09
N LEU A 43 2.38 -28.42 -22.46
CA LEU A 43 2.69 -27.21 -21.69
C LEU A 43 2.03 -27.21 -20.31
N ALA A 44 0.81 -27.73 -20.20
CA ALA A 44 0.10 -27.89 -18.94
C ALA A 44 0.75 -28.92 -17.99
N GLN A 45 1.71 -29.72 -18.49
CA GLN A 45 2.46 -30.70 -17.68
C GLN A 45 3.75 -30.12 -17.07
N GLU A 46 4.15 -28.90 -17.42
CA GLU A 46 5.36 -28.26 -16.91
C GLU A 46 5.25 -27.96 -15.41
N ASN A 47 6.31 -28.25 -14.64
CA ASN A 47 6.34 -28.14 -13.17
C ASN A 47 5.91 -26.77 -12.62
N THR A 48 6.05 -25.71 -13.42
CA THR A 48 5.62 -24.35 -13.04
C THR A 48 4.10 -24.20 -12.92
N PHE A 49 3.31 -25.08 -13.55
CA PHE A 49 1.84 -25.01 -13.58
C PHE A 49 1.16 -26.16 -12.82
N THR A 50 1.93 -27.09 -12.23
CA THR A 50 1.38 -28.33 -11.65
C THR A 50 1.34 -28.33 -10.12
N ASN A 51 2.05 -27.43 -9.44
CA ASN A 51 2.11 -27.40 -7.97
C ASN A 51 0.78 -26.92 -7.33
N THR A 52 0.20 -25.85 -7.89
CA THR A 52 -1.12 -25.31 -7.51
C THR A 52 -2.00 -25.26 -8.75
N LEU A 53 -3.10 -26.01 -8.75
CA LEU A 53 -4.04 -26.04 -9.86
C LEU A 53 -5.36 -25.37 -9.45
N ASN A 54 -5.82 -24.40 -10.25
CA ASN A 54 -7.05 -23.66 -10.00
C ASN A 54 -8.12 -23.93 -11.05
N PHE A 55 -9.15 -24.71 -10.70
CA PHE A 55 -10.25 -25.06 -11.60
C PHE A 55 -11.46 -24.11 -11.49
N VAL A 56 -11.23 -22.89 -11.00
CA VAL A 56 -12.27 -21.90 -10.68
C VAL A 56 -11.92 -20.55 -11.29
N LEU A 57 -12.85 -19.97 -12.08
CA LEU A 57 -12.73 -18.65 -12.70
C LEU A 57 -13.30 -17.57 -11.78
N THR A 58 -12.67 -16.41 -11.69
CA THR A 58 -13.18 -15.26 -10.91
C THR A 58 -13.37 -14.03 -11.80
N THR A 59 -14.49 -13.33 -11.63
CA THR A 59 -14.78 -12.09 -12.37
C THR A 59 -14.32 -10.84 -11.61
N LEU A 60 -14.38 -9.68 -12.28
CA LEU A 60 -14.15 -8.36 -11.67
C LEU A 60 -15.11 -8.04 -10.50
N THR A 61 -16.26 -8.73 -10.43
CA THR A 61 -17.23 -8.64 -9.33
C THR A 61 -17.01 -9.68 -8.23
N ASN A 62 -15.92 -10.45 -8.30
CA ASN A 62 -15.62 -11.62 -7.47
C ASN A 62 -16.62 -12.77 -7.60
N ASP A 63 -17.46 -12.78 -8.64
CA ASP A 63 -18.32 -13.94 -8.90
C ASP A 63 -17.50 -15.10 -9.45
N ILE A 64 -17.78 -16.29 -8.94
CA ILE A 64 -17.10 -17.53 -9.29
C ILE A 64 -17.83 -18.31 -10.37
N PHE A 65 -17.09 -18.71 -11.41
CA PHE A 65 -17.59 -19.52 -12.50
C PHE A 65 -16.85 -20.86 -12.60
N THR A 66 -17.63 -21.92 -12.83
CA THR A 66 -17.14 -23.27 -13.11
C THR A 66 -16.56 -23.35 -14.51
N LEU A 67 -15.39 -23.99 -14.65
CA LEU A 67 -14.84 -24.35 -15.95
C LEU A 67 -15.79 -25.28 -16.73
N THR A 68 -15.72 -25.23 -18.06
CA THR A 68 -16.60 -26.06 -18.90
C THR A 68 -16.31 -27.56 -18.66
N PRO A 69 -17.34 -28.44 -18.74
CA PRO A 69 -17.13 -29.88 -18.59
C PRO A 69 -16.11 -30.47 -19.57
N THR A 70 -16.00 -29.89 -20.76
CA THR A 70 -15.01 -30.27 -21.79
C THR A 70 -13.59 -30.12 -21.27
N ILE A 71 -13.26 -28.96 -20.68
CA ILE A 71 -11.94 -28.66 -20.12
C ILE A 71 -11.65 -29.60 -18.95
N ILE A 72 -12.61 -29.78 -18.03
CA ILE A 72 -12.47 -30.67 -16.86
C ILE A 72 -12.18 -32.11 -17.32
N ASN A 73 -12.97 -32.65 -18.26
CA ASN A 73 -12.79 -34.00 -18.76
C ASN A 73 -11.42 -34.20 -19.42
N ARG A 74 -10.97 -33.22 -20.22
CA ARG A 74 -9.64 -33.25 -20.85
C ARG A 74 -8.53 -33.36 -19.80
N PHE A 75 -8.61 -32.57 -18.72
CA PHE A 75 -7.67 -32.65 -17.61
C PHE A 75 -7.69 -34.01 -16.92
N CYS A 76 -8.88 -34.52 -16.58
CA CYS A 76 -9.03 -35.81 -15.92
C CYS A 76 -8.50 -36.97 -16.76
N THR A 77 -8.71 -36.95 -18.07
CA THR A 77 -8.33 -38.08 -18.94
C THR A 77 -6.86 -38.05 -19.34
N TYR A 78 -6.30 -36.87 -19.65
CA TYR A 78 -5.00 -36.80 -20.33
C TYR A 78 -3.87 -36.15 -19.52
N ILE A 79 -4.20 -35.20 -18.63
CA ILE A 79 -3.20 -34.36 -17.97
C ILE A 79 -2.95 -34.85 -16.54
N LEU A 80 -4.00 -34.92 -15.71
CA LEU A 80 -3.89 -35.26 -14.29
C LEU A 80 -3.21 -36.62 -14.03
N PRO A 81 -3.49 -37.70 -14.79
CA PRO A 81 -2.79 -38.98 -14.62
C PRO A 81 -1.27 -38.91 -14.83
N ARG A 82 -0.75 -37.83 -15.42
CA ARG A 82 0.70 -37.64 -15.63
C ARG A 82 1.33 -36.70 -14.60
N ILE A 83 0.57 -35.76 -14.06
CA ILE A 83 1.10 -34.68 -13.19
C ILE A 83 0.70 -34.79 -11.72
N HIS A 84 -0.20 -35.70 -11.38
CA HIS A 84 -0.80 -35.82 -10.04
C HIS A 84 0.22 -35.88 -8.89
N HIS A 85 1.41 -36.45 -9.12
CA HIS A 85 2.49 -36.52 -8.13
C HIS A 85 3.13 -35.16 -7.83
N ASN A 86 2.98 -34.15 -8.68
CA ASN A 86 3.52 -32.80 -8.48
C ASN A 86 2.51 -31.85 -7.83
N VAL A 87 1.23 -32.23 -7.77
CA VAL A 87 0.15 -31.38 -7.25
C VAL A 87 0.19 -31.37 -5.73
N LYS A 88 0.37 -30.19 -5.14
CA LYS A 88 0.32 -29.96 -3.69
C LYS A 88 -0.90 -29.18 -3.25
N SER A 89 -1.48 -28.37 -4.13
CA SER A 89 -2.60 -27.48 -3.84
C SER A 89 -3.65 -27.54 -4.94
N LEU A 90 -4.91 -27.74 -4.57
CA LEU A 90 -6.04 -27.75 -5.49
C LEU A 90 -7.07 -26.70 -5.09
N ILE A 91 -7.52 -25.90 -6.05
CA ILE A 91 -8.62 -24.97 -5.91
C ILE A 91 -9.75 -25.45 -6.82
N LEU A 92 -10.86 -25.89 -6.24
CA LEU A 92 -11.95 -26.57 -6.92
C LEU A 92 -13.28 -25.93 -6.56
N ASP A 93 -14.29 -26.13 -7.39
CA ASP A 93 -15.69 -25.91 -7.02
C ASP A 93 -16.42 -27.24 -6.78
N SER A 94 -17.65 -27.14 -6.29
CA SER A 94 -18.54 -28.29 -6.08
C SER A 94 -18.69 -29.22 -7.28
N VAL A 95 -18.62 -28.69 -8.50
CA VAL A 95 -18.97 -29.43 -9.73
C VAL A 95 -17.76 -30.17 -10.31
N SER A 96 -16.57 -29.62 -10.14
CA SER A 96 -15.30 -30.18 -10.62
C SER A 96 -14.66 -31.15 -9.63
N MET A 97 -14.90 -30.96 -8.33
CA MET A 97 -14.24 -31.68 -7.24
C MET A 97 -14.19 -33.20 -7.44
N GLU A 98 -15.34 -33.85 -7.62
CA GLU A 98 -15.43 -35.31 -7.73
C GLU A 98 -14.58 -35.85 -8.90
N ARG A 99 -14.73 -35.23 -10.08
CA ARG A 99 -14.01 -35.64 -11.30
C ARG A 99 -12.52 -35.48 -11.17
N ILE A 100 -12.06 -34.37 -10.59
CA ILE A 100 -10.64 -34.08 -10.44
C ILE A 100 -10.01 -35.00 -9.39
N LEU A 101 -10.69 -35.23 -8.26
CA LEU A 101 -10.17 -36.10 -7.20
C LEU A 101 -10.17 -37.59 -7.58
N LEU A 102 -11.05 -38.06 -8.49
CA LEU A 102 -11.03 -39.43 -9.03
C LEU A 102 -10.04 -39.65 -10.17
N ALA A 103 -9.56 -38.57 -10.80
CA ALA A 103 -8.75 -38.69 -12.01
C ALA A 103 -7.38 -39.36 -11.75
N ALA A 104 -6.84 -39.24 -10.54
CA ALA A 104 -5.54 -39.77 -10.16
C ALA A 104 -5.42 -39.92 -8.63
N ASP A 105 -4.38 -40.63 -8.18
CA ASP A 105 -4.00 -40.68 -6.75
C ASP A 105 -3.03 -39.55 -6.46
N TYR A 106 -3.37 -38.57 -5.61
CA TYR A 106 -2.54 -37.37 -5.39
C TYR A 106 -1.66 -37.52 -4.14
N PRO A 107 -0.46 -38.14 -4.20
CA PRO A 107 0.29 -38.50 -2.99
C PRO A 107 0.84 -37.29 -2.20
N ASN A 108 0.97 -36.13 -2.84
CA ASN A 108 1.58 -34.93 -2.27
C ASN A 108 0.58 -33.79 -2.01
N LEU A 109 -0.71 -34.05 -2.17
CA LEU A 109 -1.76 -33.05 -1.97
C LEU A 109 -1.92 -32.73 -0.48
N THR A 110 -1.53 -31.52 -0.08
CA THR A 110 -1.62 -31.07 1.31
C THR A 110 -2.58 -29.90 1.51
N GLU A 111 -2.87 -29.15 0.44
CA GLU A 111 -3.73 -27.98 0.48
C GLU A 111 -4.95 -28.15 -0.43
N LEU A 112 -6.13 -27.81 0.09
CA LEU A 112 -7.37 -27.86 -0.67
C LEU A 112 -8.26 -26.65 -0.39
N LYS A 113 -8.70 -25.99 -1.46
CA LYS A 113 -9.67 -24.89 -1.42
C LYS A 113 -10.91 -25.29 -2.22
N LEU A 114 -12.07 -25.31 -1.58
CA LEU A 114 -13.35 -25.68 -2.21
C LEU A 114 -14.30 -24.49 -2.22
N PHE A 115 -14.78 -24.11 -3.40
CA PHE A 115 -15.79 -23.08 -3.62
C PHE A 115 -17.16 -23.68 -3.94
N ASN A 116 -18.24 -22.90 -3.74
CA ASN A 116 -19.63 -23.30 -4.01
C ASN A 116 -20.07 -24.60 -3.30
N PHE A 117 -19.48 -24.87 -2.14
CA PHE A 117 -19.69 -26.10 -1.40
C PHE A 117 -21.16 -26.27 -0.94
N ASN A 118 -21.80 -27.42 -1.22
CA ASN A 118 -23.22 -27.67 -0.92
C ASN A 118 -23.48 -29.01 -0.20
N GLY A 119 -24.67 -29.18 0.38
CA GLY A 119 -25.04 -30.32 1.25
C GLY A 119 -25.02 -31.71 0.60
N LYS A 120 -25.16 -31.80 -0.72
CA LYS A 120 -25.03 -33.09 -1.41
C LYS A 120 -23.59 -33.59 -1.37
N ILE A 121 -22.63 -32.68 -1.53
CA ILE A 121 -21.20 -33.00 -1.45
C ILE A 121 -20.80 -33.35 -0.02
N VAL A 122 -21.35 -32.65 0.97
CA VAL A 122 -21.19 -33.01 2.39
C VAL A 122 -21.52 -34.47 2.64
N SER A 123 -22.71 -34.90 2.19
CA SER A 123 -23.20 -36.25 2.46
C SER A 123 -22.41 -37.38 1.78
N TYR A 124 -21.60 -37.05 0.75
CA TYR A 124 -20.91 -38.04 -0.08
C TYR A 124 -19.37 -38.00 0.06
N CYS A 125 -18.77 -36.82 0.13
CA CYS A 125 -17.31 -36.65 0.12
C CYS A 125 -16.68 -36.65 1.51
N PHE A 126 -17.44 -36.30 2.55
CA PHE A 126 -16.97 -36.16 3.92
C PHE A 126 -17.64 -37.18 4.85
N THR A 127 -17.86 -38.40 4.35
CA THR A 127 -18.34 -39.52 5.17
C THR A 127 -17.35 -40.67 5.06
N ASP A 128 -17.40 -41.63 5.99
CA ASP A 128 -16.48 -42.77 6.02
C ASP A 128 -16.61 -43.68 4.78
N ALA A 129 -17.71 -43.56 4.03
CA ALA A 129 -17.93 -44.26 2.76
C ALA A 129 -17.27 -43.57 1.55
N SER A 130 -16.63 -42.41 1.74
CA SER A 130 -16.04 -41.65 0.64
C SER A 130 -14.80 -42.34 0.05
N PRO A 131 -14.68 -42.46 -1.29
CA PRO A 131 -13.46 -42.96 -1.93
C PRO A 131 -12.26 -42.05 -1.66
N TYR A 132 -12.48 -40.79 -1.27
CA TYR A 132 -11.46 -39.80 -0.96
C TYR A 132 -11.06 -39.75 0.51
N GLY A 133 -11.68 -40.58 1.37
CA GLY A 133 -11.49 -40.54 2.82
C GLY A 133 -10.01 -40.55 3.21
N ARG A 134 -9.16 -41.31 2.51
CA ARG A 134 -7.70 -41.32 2.75
C ARG A 134 -7.01 -39.97 2.51
N ILE A 135 -7.40 -39.25 1.45
CA ILE A 135 -6.83 -37.94 1.11
C ILE A 135 -7.20 -36.95 2.22
N PHE A 136 -8.50 -36.84 2.51
CA PHE A 136 -9.01 -35.92 3.52
C PHE A 136 -8.47 -36.24 4.93
N GLN A 137 -8.56 -37.50 5.36
CA GLN A 137 -8.20 -37.88 6.73
C GLN A 137 -6.69 -37.78 6.99
N ARG A 138 -5.83 -38.10 6.01
CA ARG A 138 -4.39 -38.29 6.25
C ARG A 138 -3.46 -37.29 5.56
N GLN A 139 -3.83 -36.75 4.40
CA GLN A 139 -2.89 -35.94 3.59
C GLN A 139 -3.10 -34.43 3.78
N ILE A 140 -4.36 -33.99 3.85
CA ILE A 140 -4.69 -32.56 3.92
C ILE A 140 -4.25 -31.95 5.26
N THR A 141 -3.40 -30.93 5.18
CA THR A 141 -2.99 -30.11 6.32
C THR A 141 -3.64 -28.73 6.32
N ASP A 142 -4.08 -28.26 5.15
CA ASP A 142 -4.63 -26.92 4.93
C ASP A 142 -5.94 -27.02 4.15
N LEU A 143 -7.06 -26.68 4.79
CA LEU A 143 -8.39 -26.75 4.18
C LEU A 143 -9.08 -25.38 4.22
N ILE A 144 -9.51 -24.89 3.06
CA ILE A 144 -10.33 -23.68 2.92
C ILE A 144 -11.65 -24.06 2.27
N LEU A 145 -12.77 -23.80 2.94
CA LEU A 145 -14.12 -23.99 2.40
C LEU A 145 -14.77 -22.63 2.20
N VAL A 146 -15.29 -22.38 1.00
CA VAL A 146 -15.98 -21.14 0.62
C VAL A 146 -17.40 -21.43 0.16
N PHE A 147 -18.38 -20.80 0.80
CA PHE A 147 -19.81 -20.91 0.50
C PHE A 147 -20.30 -19.65 -0.20
N GLU A 148 -20.97 -19.78 -1.36
CA GLU A 148 -21.45 -18.61 -2.12
C GLU A 148 -22.91 -18.60 -2.57
N LYS A 149 -23.70 -19.63 -2.21
CA LYS A 149 -25.13 -19.64 -2.54
C LYS A 149 -25.96 -20.18 -1.39
N TYR A 150 -27.16 -19.60 -1.21
CA TYR A 150 -28.20 -20.04 -0.29
C TYR A 150 -28.43 -21.55 -0.35
N PHE A 151 -28.47 -22.15 0.85
CA PHE A 151 -28.86 -23.53 1.08
C PHE A 151 -30.40 -23.67 1.04
N ASN A 152 -31.02 -23.56 -0.14
CA ASN A 152 -32.46 -23.82 -0.29
C ASN A 152 -32.79 -25.32 -0.36
N ASP A 153 -32.21 -26.16 0.50
CA ASP A 153 -32.60 -27.57 0.57
C ASP A 153 -33.61 -27.82 1.70
N ILE A 154 -34.80 -28.21 1.29
CA ILE A 154 -36.08 -28.28 2.03
C ILE A 154 -36.11 -29.41 3.08
N SER A 155 -34.96 -30.01 3.43
CA SER A 155 -34.90 -31.30 4.15
C SER A 155 -34.69 -31.22 5.66
N GLY A 156 -34.56 -30.04 6.27
CA GLY A 156 -34.48 -29.88 7.73
C GLY A 156 -33.26 -30.54 8.41
N LYS A 157 -32.30 -31.07 7.63
CA LYS A 157 -31.04 -31.63 8.14
C LYS A 157 -29.99 -30.53 8.22
N ASN A 158 -29.33 -30.40 9.37
CA ASN A 158 -28.31 -29.40 9.61
C ASN A 158 -26.94 -29.87 9.06
N TYR A 159 -26.85 -29.98 7.73
CA TYR A 159 -25.66 -30.46 7.02
C TYR A 159 -24.39 -29.69 7.39
N THR A 160 -24.53 -28.40 7.74
CA THR A 160 -23.44 -27.58 8.27
C THR A 160 -22.82 -28.23 9.49
N THR A 161 -23.62 -28.55 10.50
CA THR A 161 -23.16 -29.21 11.73
C THR A 161 -22.43 -30.52 11.45
N ASP A 162 -22.96 -31.34 10.53
CA ASP A 162 -22.35 -32.61 10.13
C ASP A 162 -20.98 -32.43 9.46
N VAL A 163 -20.79 -31.36 8.64
CA VAL A 163 -19.49 -31.00 8.04
C VAL A 163 -18.48 -30.62 9.11
N TYR A 164 -18.87 -29.71 10.00
CA TYR A 164 -17.99 -29.23 11.06
C TYR A 164 -17.56 -30.39 11.96
N GLU A 165 -18.52 -31.22 12.36
CA GLU A 165 -18.28 -32.42 13.14
C GLU A 165 -17.35 -33.39 12.41
N TYR A 166 -17.59 -33.69 11.14
CA TYR A 166 -16.73 -34.60 10.39
C TYR A 166 -15.32 -34.05 10.19
N ILE A 167 -15.17 -32.79 9.75
CA ILE A 167 -13.84 -32.23 9.50
C ILE A 167 -13.01 -32.22 10.78
N LEU A 168 -13.63 -31.85 11.90
CA LEU A 168 -12.93 -31.70 13.18
C LEU A 168 -12.72 -33.03 13.91
N LYS A 169 -13.44 -34.11 13.52
CA LYS A 169 -13.20 -35.49 14.01
C LYS A 169 -12.28 -36.31 13.11
N SER A 170 -12.38 -36.17 11.79
CA SER A 170 -11.86 -37.16 10.84
C SER A 170 -10.48 -36.81 10.30
N PHE A 171 -10.04 -35.55 10.39
CA PHE A 171 -8.74 -35.16 9.86
C PHE A 171 -7.63 -35.35 10.90
N GLU A 172 -6.76 -36.33 10.67
CA GLU A 172 -5.64 -36.66 11.57
C GLU A 172 -4.57 -35.56 11.57
N ASN A 173 -4.30 -34.93 10.41
CA ASN A 173 -3.16 -34.04 10.19
C ASN A 173 -3.51 -32.56 9.89
N LEU A 174 -4.78 -32.17 9.99
CA LEU A 174 -5.24 -30.82 9.66
C LEU A 174 -4.63 -29.79 10.61
N LYS A 175 -3.81 -28.87 10.07
CA LYS A 175 -3.16 -27.79 10.81
C LYS A 175 -3.92 -26.48 10.70
N HIS A 176 -4.45 -26.18 9.52
CA HIS A 176 -5.17 -24.94 9.23
C HIS A 176 -6.53 -25.24 8.61
N LEU A 177 -7.59 -24.68 9.22
CA LEU A 177 -8.95 -24.74 8.70
C LEU A 177 -9.50 -23.32 8.57
N SER A 178 -10.03 -22.97 7.40
CA SER A 178 -10.78 -21.73 7.20
C SER A 178 -12.10 -22.01 6.52
N ILE A 179 -13.19 -21.61 7.18
CA ILE A 179 -14.53 -21.78 6.66
C ILE A 179 -15.13 -20.39 6.46
N ILE A 180 -15.38 -20.06 5.19
CA ILE A 180 -15.66 -18.72 4.70
C ILE A 180 -17.02 -18.74 4.00
N GLY A 181 -17.93 -17.88 4.44
CA GLY A 181 -19.17 -17.61 3.70
C GLY A 181 -19.08 -16.25 3.02
N SER A 182 -19.53 -16.17 1.77
CA SER A 182 -19.63 -14.88 1.09
C SER A 182 -20.84 -14.06 1.55
N TYR A 183 -21.90 -14.74 1.99
CA TYR A 183 -23.10 -14.18 2.62
C TYR A 183 -23.33 -14.81 4.01
N ILE A 184 -23.79 -14.03 4.98
CA ILE A 184 -23.98 -14.47 6.38
C ILE A 184 -25.23 -15.37 6.51
N GLN A 185 -26.20 -15.29 5.60
CA GLN A 185 -27.35 -16.22 5.53
C GLN A 185 -27.05 -17.54 4.79
N ASP A 186 -25.93 -17.60 4.06
CA ASP A 186 -25.60 -18.78 3.24
C ASP A 186 -24.97 -19.92 4.03
N ILE A 187 -24.46 -19.62 5.23
CA ILE A 187 -23.95 -20.62 6.17
C ILE A 187 -24.78 -20.47 7.45
N PRO A 188 -25.66 -21.44 7.77
CA PRO A 188 -26.28 -21.51 9.08
C PRO A 188 -25.18 -21.43 10.15
N PRO A 189 -25.26 -20.48 11.09
CA PRO A 189 -24.27 -20.39 12.15
C PRO A 189 -24.12 -21.74 12.84
N LEU A 190 -22.87 -22.12 13.13
CA LEU A 190 -22.64 -23.34 13.90
C LEU A 190 -23.06 -23.08 15.36
N VAL A 191 -24.20 -23.66 15.74
CA VAL A 191 -24.72 -23.65 17.10
C VAL A 191 -24.06 -24.81 17.86
N LEU A 192 -22.93 -24.51 18.49
CA LEU A 192 -22.05 -25.45 19.19
C LEU A 192 -22.60 -25.88 20.55
N CYS A 193 -23.45 -25.08 21.17
CA CYS A 193 -24.07 -25.41 22.46
C CYS A 193 -24.86 -26.73 22.43
N ASN A 194 -25.30 -27.18 21.25
CA ASN A 194 -26.03 -28.43 21.05
C ASN A 194 -25.14 -29.65 20.78
N LEU A 195 -23.81 -29.50 20.71
CA LEU A 195 -22.89 -30.57 20.35
C LEU A 195 -22.12 -31.13 21.56
N PRO A 196 -21.89 -32.46 21.62
CA PRO A 196 -21.07 -33.07 22.67
C PRO A 196 -19.67 -32.44 22.81
N LEU A 197 -19.12 -32.42 24.04
CA LEU A 197 -17.77 -31.93 24.31
C LEU A 197 -16.67 -32.67 23.52
N THR A 198 -16.92 -33.93 23.16
CA THR A 198 -16.02 -34.79 22.37
C THR A 198 -16.06 -34.48 20.86
N THR A 199 -16.95 -33.59 20.41
CA THR A 199 -17.19 -33.36 18.98
C THR A 199 -16.05 -32.63 18.26
N PHE A 200 -15.22 -31.88 18.99
CA PHE A 200 -14.21 -30.98 18.40
C PHE A 200 -12.80 -31.27 18.90
N PHE A 201 -12.34 -32.51 18.78
CA PHE A 201 -10.98 -32.89 19.17
C PHE A 201 -10.09 -33.06 17.93
N SER A 202 -9.41 -31.98 17.54
CA SER A 202 -8.23 -32.10 16.66
C SER A 202 -6.96 -31.96 17.48
N SER A 203 -6.09 -32.96 17.40
CA SER A 203 -4.79 -32.93 18.06
C SER A 203 -3.73 -32.17 17.26
N THR A 204 -4.03 -31.68 16.06
CA THR A 204 -3.06 -31.09 15.12
C THR A 204 -3.41 -29.68 14.67
N LEU A 205 -4.68 -29.27 14.80
CA LEU A 205 -5.16 -27.94 14.40
C LEU A 205 -4.52 -26.84 15.26
N ASN A 206 -3.81 -25.92 14.60
CA ASN A 206 -3.22 -24.74 15.25
C ASN A 206 -3.83 -23.42 14.77
N LYS A 207 -4.56 -23.43 13.64
CA LYS A 207 -5.22 -22.25 13.09
C LYS A 207 -6.64 -22.56 12.66
N LEU A 208 -7.59 -21.82 13.21
CA LEU A 208 -9.01 -21.95 12.90
C LEU A 208 -9.59 -20.59 12.52
N CYS A 209 -10.27 -20.55 11.38
CA CYS A 209 -11.15 -19.46 11.02
C CYS A 209 -12.57 -19.99 10.80
N ILE A 210 -13.53 -19.46 11.56
CA ILE A 210 -14.88 -20.02 11.66
C ILE A 210 -15.94 -18.95 11.92
N ARG A 211 -17.18 -19.23 11.51
CA ARG A 211 -18.37 -18.44 11.82
C ARG A 211 -19.27 -19.22 12.78
N VAL A 212 -19.70 -18.59 13.87
CA VAL A 212 -20.52 -19.21 14.92
C VAL A 212 -21.82 -18.43 15.16
N GLY A 213 -22.80 -19.06 15.79
CA GLY A 213 -24.11 -18.45 16.05
C GLY A 213 -24.07 -17.40 17.13
N SER A 214 -23.45 -17.75 18.25
CA SER A 214 -23.45 -16.94 19.47
C SER A 214 -22.04 -16.73 20.01
N PHE A 215 -21.90 -15.84 20.99
CA PHE A 215 -20.65 -15.69 21.73
C PHE A 215 -20.31 -16.93 22.57
N GLU A 216 -21.34 -17.62 23.07
CA GLU A 216 -21.28 -18.86 23.83
C GLU A 216 -20.67 -19.99 23.00
N ASP A 217 -20.98 -20.03 21.71
CA ASP A 217 -20.35 -20.95 20.77
C ASP A 217 -18.84 -20.65 20.65
N CYS A 218 -18.44 -19.38 20.64
CA CYS A 218 -17.03 -18.99 20.68
C CYS A 218 -16.35 -19.49 21.96
N LEU A 219 -17.02 -19.36 23.11
CA LEU A 219 -16.53 -19.90 24.38
C LEU A 219 -16.42 -21.43 24.32
N ALA A 220 -17.40 -22.12 23.74
CA ALA A 220 -17.38 -23.58 23.60
C ALA A 220 -16.21 -24.09 22.76
N LEU A 221 -15.74 -23.35 21.74
CA LEU A 221 -14.51 -23.67 20.99
C LEU A 221 -13.25 -23.58 21.86
N LEU A 222 -13.26 -22.61 22.78
CA LEU A 222 -12.15 -22.30 23.67
C LEU A 222 -12.15 -23.15 24.95
N ASP A 223 -13.20 -23.93 25.20
CA ASP A 223 -13.37 -24.77 26.38
C ASP A 223 -12.60 -26.10 26.31
N GLY A 224 -11.28 -26.03 26.12
CA GLY A 224 -10.38 -27.19 26.21
C GLY A 224 -10.40 -28.17 25.01
N ARG A 225 -11.25 -27.91 23.99
CA ARG A 225 -11.41 -28.76 22.79
C ARG A 225 -10.23 -28.66 21.80
N LEU A 226 -9.61 -27.48 21.68
CA LEU A 226 -8.54 -27.18 20.72
C LEU A 226 -7.24 -26.72 21.40
N LYS A 227 -6.63 -27.54 22.25
CA LYS A 227 -5.48 -27.14 23.09
C LYS A 227 -4.23 -26.68 22.32
N LYS A 228 -4.04 -27.07 21.05
CA LYS A 228 -2.90 -26.66 20.22
C LYS A 228 -3.16 -25.38 19.40
N LEU A 229 -4.35 -24.80 19.51
CA LEU A 229 -4.73 -23.62 18.76
C LEU A 229 -3.83 -22.42 19.14
N THR A 230 -3.14 -21.88 18.16
CA THR A 230 -2.31 -20.67 18.30
C THR A 230 -2.97 -19.46 17.64
N THR A 231 -3.84 -19.67 16.65
CA THR A 231 -4.57 -18.62 15.96
C THR A 231 -6.04 -18.97 15.84
N LEU A 232 -6.92 -18.09 16.31
CA LEU A 232 -8.36 -18.21 16.18
C LEU A 232 -8.96 -16.93 15.60
N ILE A 233 -9.74 -17.08 14.54
CA ILE A 233 -10.49 -16.00 13.89
C ILE A 233 -11.95 -16.40 13.91
N VAL A 234 -12.77 -15.61 14.59
CA VAL A 234 -14.20 -15.89 14.78
C VAL A 234 -15.02 -14.73 14.30
N VAL A 235 -16.04 -15.05 13.51
CA VAL A 235 -17.12 -14.13 13.19
C VAL A 235 -18.40 -14.62 13.86
N ILE A 236 -19.05 -13.75 14.63
CA ILE A 236 -20.31 -14.02 15.32
C ILE A 236 -21.47 -13.47 14.50
N ASN A 237 -22.52 -14.27 14.34
CA ASN A 237 -23.72 -13.93 13.58
C ASN A 237 -24.90 -13.44 14.42
N ASP A 238 -24.82 -13.56 15.75
CA ASP A 238 -25.82 -13.27 16.79
C ASP A 238 -27.30 -13.25 16.39
N MET A 239 -27.92 -14.45 16.44
CA MET A 239 -29.36 -14.57 16.67
C MET A 239 -29.50 -14.77 18.17
N GLU A 240 -30.16 -13.84 18.88
CA GLU A 240 -30.36 -13.84 20.34
C GLU A 240 -30.55 -15.27 20.88
N TYR A 241 -29.58 -15.76 21.67
CA TYR A 241 -29.71 -17.01 22.39
C TYR A 241 -29.47 -16.76 23.88
N ASP A 242 -30.55 -16.58 24.61
CA ASP A 242 -30.54 -16.46 26.06
C ASP A 242 -30.22 -17.85 26.64
N SER A 243 -29.00 -18.06 27.13
CA SER A 243 -28.67 -19.30 27.84
C SER A 243 -27.71 -19.07 29.02
N SER A 244 -28.12 -19.59 30.17
CA SER A 244 -27.47 -19.46 31.48
C SER A 244 -26.23 -20.34 31.67
N ASN A 245 -25.54 -20.75 30.60
CA ASN A 245 -24.44 -21.71 30.69
C ASN A 245 -23.11 -21.01 31.02
N VAL A 246 -22.60 -21.27 32.23
CA VAL A 246 -21.28 -20.81 32.68
C VAL A 246 -20.23 -21.77 32.13
N TYR A 247 -19.54 -21.38 31.05
CA TYR A 247 -18.40 -22.13 30.53
C TYR A 247 -17.17 -21.87 31.40
N ASN A 248 -16.69 -22.91 32.09
CA ASN A 248 -15.41 -22.91 32.80
C ASN A 248 -14.27 -23.05 31.80
N THR A 249 -14.05 -22.05 30.96
CA THR A 249 -12.90 -22.15 30.06
C THR A 249 -11.61 -22.07 30.93
N ASP A 250 -10.61 -22.91 30.69
CA ASP A 250 -9.30 -22.83 31.37
C ASP A 250 -8.48 -21.66 30.81
N ASP A 251 -7.36 -21.28 31.43
CA ASP A 251 -6.40 -20.37 30.77
C ASP A 251 -6.05 -20.89 29.36
N LEU A 252 -5.89 -19.98 28.40
CA LEU A 252 -5.61 -20.30 26.99
C LEU A 252 -4.14 -20.03 26.66
N PRO A 253 -3.15 -20.74 27.24
CA PRO A 253 -1.76 -20.33 27.19
C PRO A 253 -1.12 -20.44 25.81
N ASN A 254 -1.70 -21.24 24.91
CA ASN A 254 -1.15 -21.47 23.57
C ASN A 254 -1.68 -20.49 22.51
N LEU A 255 -2.78 -19.79 22.80
CA LEU A 255 -3.38 -18.85 21.85
C LEU A 255 -2.54 -17.57 21.79
N LYS A 256 -2.03 -17.27 20.60
CA LYS A 256 -1.18 -16.09 20.32
C LYS A 256 -1.90 -15.03 19.51
N CYS A 257 -2.78 -15.44 18.60
CA CYS A 257 -3.53 -14.55 17.73
C CYS A 257 -5.03 -14.80 17.89
N PHE A 258 -5.79 -13.74 18.19
CA PHE A 258 -7.24 -13.82 18.31
C PHE A 258 -7.89 -12.69 17.52
N SER A 259 -8.87 -13.03 16.69
CA SER A 259 -9.68 -12.06 15.97
C SER A 259 -11.15 -12.33 16.23
N LEU A 260 -11.89 -11.30 16.64
CA LEU A 260 -13.31 -11.36 16.88
C LEU A 260 -14.01 -10.26 16.09
N THR A 261 -15.00 -10.65 15.29
CA THR A 261 -15.85 -9.70 14.56
C THR A 261 -17.31 -10.05 14.76
N THR A 262 -18.14 -9.07 15.13
CA THR A 262 -19.59 -9.27 15.24
C THR A 262 -20.28 -8.77 13.98
N SER A 263 -21.24 -9.54 13.50
CA SER A 263 -22.07 -9.17 12.35
C SER A 263 -23.20 -8.22 12.76
N PHE A 264 -23.64 -8.37 14.01
CA PHE A 264 -24.67 -7.60 14.69
C PHE A 264 -24.19 -7.03 16.02
N CYS A 265 -25.09 -6.31 16.66
CA CYS A 265 -24.86 -5.65 17.93
C CYS A 265 -24.96 -6.67 19.07
N LEU A 266 -24.01 -6.60 19.98
CA LEU A 266 -24.01 -7.34 21.24
C LEU A 266 -24.91 -6.61 22.24
N THR A 267 -26.03 -7.21 22.63
CA THR A 267 -26.91 -6.74 23.71
C THR A 267 -26.58 -7.50 25.00
N ASP A 268 -26.38 -6.80 26.13
CA ASP A 268 -26.11 -7.35 27.48
C ASP A 268 -24.91 -8.32 27.67
N THR A 269 -24.25 -8.74 26.59
CA THR A 269 -23.18 -9.77 26.59
C THR A 269 -21.77 -9.18 26.76
N TYR A 270 -21.55 -7.92 26.36
CA TYR A 270 -20.22 -7.30 26.44
C TYR A 270 -19.70 -7.26 27.88
N ASP A 271 -20.36 -6.51 28.77
CA ASP A 271 -19.88 -6.28 30.14
C ASP A 271 -19.82 -7.59 30.97
N ALA A 272 -20.67 -8.57 30.62
CA ALA A 272 -20.74 -9.85 31.33
C ALA A 272 -19.65 -10.85 30.90
N GLN A 273 -19.35 -10.96 29.60
CA GLN A 273 -18.61 -12.09 29.05
C GLN A 273 -17.30 -11.72 28.34
N ILE A 274 -17.24 -10.59 27.62
CA ILE A 274 -16.06 -10.24 26.81
C ILE A 274 -14.83 -9.92 27.67
N PRO A 275 -14.89 -9.04 28.68
CA PRO A 275 -13.76 -8.80 29.58
C PRO A 275 -13.32 -10.06 30.34
N ARG A 276 -14.26 -10.97 30.67
CA ARG A 276 -13.94 -12.25 31.31
C ARG A 276 -13.15 -13.17 30.39
N LEU A 277 -13.47 -13.20 29.10
CA LEU A 277 -12.73 -13.94 28.10
C LEU A 277 -11.30 -13.39 27.95
N PHE A 278 -11.17 -12.07 27.81
CA PHE A 278 -9.87 -11.40 27.63
C PHE A 278 -8.93 -11.58 28.82
N ARG A 279 -9.45 -11.60 30.06
CA ARG A 279 -8.69 -11.93 31.28
C ARG A 279 -7.91 -13.24 31.20
N ARG A 280 -8.34 -14.15 30.32
CA ARG A 280 -7.87 -15.54 30.26
C ARG A 280 -6.98 -15.80 29.04
N MET A 281 -6.73 -14.76 28.25
CA MET A 281 -5.84 -14.75 27.08
C MET A 281 -4.52 -14.02 27.38
N SER A 282 -3.89 -14.29 28.53
CA SER A 282 -2.71 -13.54 29.00
C SER A 282 -1.46 -13.68 28.12
N ASN A 283 -1.39 -14.71 27.28
CA ASN A 283 -0.27 -14.96 26.36
C ASN A 283 -0.50 -14.42 24.95
N LEU A 284 -1.61 -13.71 24.72
CA LEU A 284 -1.95 -13.17 23.41
C LEU A 284 -0.90 -12.14 22.95
N GLU A 285 -0.48 -12.29 21.70
CA GLU A 285 0.53 -11.48 21.02
C GLU A 285 -0.15 -10.50 20.04
N GLU A 286 -1.23 -10.94 19.37
CA GLU A 286 -2.00 -10.18 18.40
C GLU A 286 -3.51 -10.27 18.66
N LEU A 287 -4.19 -9.13 18.69
CA LEU A 287 -5.63 -9.02 18.88
C LEU A 287 -6.25 -8.16 17.79
N THR A 288 -7.30 -8.67 17.14
CA THR A 288 -8.14 -7.90 16.22
C THR A 288 -9.59 -7.89 16.68
N LEU A 289 -10.19 -6.72 16.93
CA LEU A 289 -11.58 -6.60 17.39
C LEU A 289 -12.40 -5.67 16.49
N TYR A 290 -13.51 -6.16 15.97
CA TYR A 290 -14.53 -5.31 15.34
C TYR A 290 -15.88 -5.66 15.95
N ILE A 291 -16.33 -4.87 16.92
CA ILE A 291 -17.54 -5.16 17.69
C ILE A 291 -18.44 -3.93 17.77
N THR A 292 -19.75 -4.18 17.73
CA THR A 292 -20.78 -3.17 18.01
C THR A 292 -21.58 -3.65 19.21
N ILE A 293 -21.87 -2.75 20.14
CA ILE A 293 -22.53 -3.04 21.40
C ILE A 293 -23.76 -2.15 21.47
N GLU A 294 -24.91 -2.74 21.75
CA GLU A 294 -26.18 -2.05 21.90
C GLU A 294 -26.61 -1.90 23.35
N ASP A 295 -27.39 -0.86 23.63
CA ASP A 295 -28.08 -0.59 24.91
C ASP A 295 -27.18 -0.53 26.17
N ARG A 296 -25.84 -0.41 26.02
CA ARG A 296 -24.93 -0.10 27.13
C ARG A 296 -25.21 1.29 27.70
N THR A 297 -25.17 1.43 29.03
CA THR A 297 -25.46 2.70 29.74
C THR A 297 -24.32 3.72 29.70
N THR A 298 -23.13 3.33 29.24
CA THR A 298 -21.94 4.17 29.09
C THR A 298 -21.21 3.86 27.78
N PHE A 299 -20.55 4.87 27.19
CA PHE A 299 -19.62 4.65 26.09
C PHE A 299 -18.37 3.90 26.55
N ILE A 300 -17.80 3.09 25.66
CA ILE A 300 -16.46 2.55 25.86
C ILE A 300 -15.44 3.65 25.59
N ASP A 301 -14.65 3.98 26.60
CA ASP A 301 -13.59 4.97 26.54
C ASP A 301 -12.20 4.34 26.69
N GLY A 302 -11.16 5.17 26.81
CA GLY A 302 -9.80 4.67 27.00
C GLY A 302 -9.55 3.99 28.34
N THR A 303 -10.29 4.36 29.39
CA THR A 303 -10.20 3.74 30.71
C THR A 303 -10.72 2.30 30.66
N ASP A 304 -11.86 2.10 30.00
CA ASP A 304 -12.45 0.78 29.77
C ASP A 304 -11.48 -0.12 28.98
N ILE A 305 -10.95 0.37 27.85
CA ILE A 305 -9.98 -0.39 27.03
C ILE A 305 -8.76 -0.81 27.84
N TYR A 306 -8.21 0.09 28.67
CA TYR A 306 -7.05 -0.22 29.49
C TYR A 306 -7.39 -1.29 30.53
N ASN A 307 -8.44 -1.08 31.31
CA ASN A 307 -8.80 -1.93 32.44
C ASN A 307 -9.32 -3.31 32.02
N GLU A 308 -10.09 -3.38 30.93
CA GLU A 308 -10.77 -4.60 30.51
C GLU A 308 -9.95 -5.44 29.53
N ILE A 309 -9.02 -4.83 28.78
CA ILE A 309 -8.24 -5.51 27.74
C ILE A 309 -6.74 -5.45 28.06
N LEU A 310 -6.15 -4.25 28.06
CA LEU A 310 -4.69 -4.10 28.02
C LEU A 310 -3.99 -4.56 29.32
N VAL A 311 -4.61 -4.35 30.48
CA VAL A 311 -4.07 -4.79 31.79
C VAL A 311 -3.91 -6.31 31.84
N HIS A 312 -4.72 -7.06 31.08
CA HIS A 312 -4.73 -8.51 31.11
C HIS A 312 -3.85 -9.16 30.03
N MET A 313 -3.32 -8.41 29.06
CA MET A 313 -2.56 -8.92 27.92
C MET A 313 -1.14 -8.33 27.83
N PRO A 314 -0.22 -8.68 28.76
CA PRO A 314 1.10 -8.08 28.83
C PRO A 314 2.03 -8.41 27.63
N ARG A 315 1.68 -9.41 26.81
CA ARG A 315 2.45 -9.80 25.62
C ARG A 315 1.89 -9.24 24.31
N LEU A 316 0.78 -8.51 24.38
CA LEU A 316 0.15 -7.93 23.21
C LEU A 316 1.11 -6.89 22.62
N HIS A 317 1.41 -7.02 21.33
CA HIS A 317 2.22 -6.04 20.61
C HIS A 317 1.51 -5.50 19.36
N LEU A 318 0.40 -6.14 18.96
CA LEU A 318 -0.46 -5.67 17.89
C LEU A 318 -1.92 -5.71 18.36
N PHE A 319 -2.58 -4.55 18.42
CA PHE A 319 -4.00 -4.46 18.77
C PHE A 319 -4.73 -3.59 17.74
N ASN A 320 -5.37 -4.24 16.76
CA ASN A 320 -6.20 -3.57 15.77
C ASN A 320 -7.65 -3.63 16.23
N PHE A 321 -8.30 -2.49 16.48
CA PHE A 321 -9.68 -2.52 16.94
C PHE A 321 -10.54 -1.38 16.41
N CYS A 322 -11.84 -1.66 16.32
CA CYS A 322 -12.91 -0.70 16.15
C CYS A 322 -14.07 -1.18 17.02
N ILE A 323 -14.29 -0.50 18.14
CA ILE A 323 -15.37 -0.79 19.09
C ILE A 323 -16.40 0.32 18.95
N CYS A 324 -17.65 -0.06 18.70
CA CYS A 324 -18.78 0.85 18.60
C CYS A 324 -19.75 0.63 19.75
N THR A 325 -20.12 1.68 20.46
CA THR A 325 -21.27 1.69 21.36
C THR A 325 -22.40 2.45 20.67
N ASP A 326 -23.52 1.79 20.38
CA ASP A 326 -24.77 2.40 19.90
C ASP A 326 -25.82 2.26 21.01
N THR A 327 -26.36 3.36 21.51
CA THR A 327 -27.27 3.31 22.67
C THR A 327 -28.34 4.39 22.58
N LYS A 328 -29.47 4.16 23.26
CA LYS A 328 -30.51 5.18 23.37
C LYS A 328 -29.98 6.33 24.22
N LYS A 329 -30.22 7.56 23.76
CA LYS A 329 -29.70 8.76 24.42
C LYS A 329 -30.17 8.89 25.87
N ASP A 330 -31.39 8.43 26.17
CA ASP A 330 -31.98 8.46 27.51
C ASP A 330 -31.42 7.38 28.45
N LEU A 331 -30.73 6.36 27.93
CA LEU A 331 -30.06 5.32 28.72
C LEU A 331 -28.64 5.72 29.14
N LEU A 332 -28.07 6.77 28.54
CA LEU A 332 -26.71 7.21 28.86
C LEU A 332 -26.65 7.88 30.23
N ALA A 333 -25.81 7.33 31.11
CA ALA A 333 -25.54 7.93 32.41
C ALA A 333 -24.91 9.33 32.29
N HIS A 334 -24.05 9.52 31.28
CA HIS A 334 -23.30 10.76 31.03
C HIS A 334 -23.18 11.06 29.53
N HIS A 335 -23.25 12.35 29.17
CA HIS A 335 -22.96 12.82 27.81
C HIS A 335 -21.49 13.24 27.71
N LEU A 336 -20.65 12.37 27.15
CA LEU A 336 -19.24 12.64 26.89
C LEU A 336 -19.05 13.23 25.50
N SER A 337 -18.33 14.33 25.40
CA SER A 337 -17.92 14.89 24.11
C SER A 337 -16.82 14.04 23.46
N LYS A 338 -16.56 14.32 22.18
CA LYS A 338 -15.39 13.76 21.49
C LYS A 338 -14.09 14.04 22.25
N ASP A 339 -13.92 15.26 22.79
CA ASP A 339 -12.71 15.66 23.48
C ASP A 339 -12.54 14.93 24.82
N ASP A 340 -13.64 14.65 25.52
CA ASP A 340 -13.63 13.86 26.76
C ASP A 340 -13.14 12.42 26.48
N ILE A 341 -13.71 11.76 25.46
CA ILE A 341 -13.26 10.42 25.04
C ILE A 341 -11.81 10.47 24.60
N GLN A 342 -11.42 11.45 23.77
CA GLN A 342 -10.04 11.58 23.28
C GLN A 342 -9.03 11.79 24.42
N GLN A 343 -9.42 12.50 25.48
CA GLN A 343 -8.59 12.68 26.67
C GLN A 343 -8.32 11.35 27.37
N THR A 344 -9.32 10.49 27.53
CA THR A 344 -9.13 9.16 28.14
C THR A 344 -8.19 8.28 27.31
N LEU A 345 -8.28 8.36 25.98
CA LEU A 345 -7.40 7.62 25.06
C LEU A 345 -5.95 8.09 25.14
N SER A 346 -5.72 9.40 25.34
CA SER A 346 -4.37 9.97 25.43
C SER A 346 -3.52 9.41 26.58
N ASN A 347 -4.17 8.83 27.60
CA ASN A 347 -3.50 8.21 28.75
C ASN A 347 -2.96 6.80 28.42
N ILE A 348 -3.40 6.18 27.32
CA ILE A 348 -2.95 4.86 26.89
C ILE A 348 -1.71 4.99 26.00
N LYS A 349 -0.55 4.58 26.50
CA LYS A 349 0.73 4.64 25.75
C LYS A 349 0.97 3.48 24.76
N TYR A 350 -0.05 2.64 24.54
CA TYR A 350 0.08 1.39 23.79
C TYR A 350 0.10 1.60 22.27
N GLN A 351 -0.88 2.32 21.72
CA GLN A 351 -1.03 2.56 20.27
C GLN A 351 -1.81 3.86 20.05
N GLN A 352 -1.64 4.50 18.88
CA GLN A 352 -2.46 5.65 18.53
C GLN A 352 -3.92 5.24 18.34
N MET A 353 -4.84 6.02 18.92
CA MET A 353 -6.28 5.78 18.91
C MET A 353 -7.02 7.09 18.63
N ASP A 354 -8.17 6.98 17.98
CA ASP A 354 -9.07 8.11 17.70
C ASP A 354 -10.52 7.65 17.92
N CYS A 355 -11.45 8.60 17.93
CA CYS A 355 -12.84 8.36 18.20
C CYS A 355 -13.79 9.17 17.31
N ILE A 356 -15.01 8.65 17.15
CA ILE A 356 -16.15 9.34 16.55
C ILE A 356 -17.28 9.31 17.55
N VAL A 357 -17.73 10.47 18.01
CA VAL A 357 -18.89 10.60 18.89
C VAL A 357 -19.98 11.34 18.15
N ASN A 358 -21.17 10.73 18.05
CA ASN A 358 -22.32 11.34 17.38
C ASN A 358 -23.58 11.21 18.24
N TYR A 359 -24.22 12.34 18.54
CA TYR A 359 -25.49 12.40 19.26
C TYR A 359 -26.63 12.71 18.28
N ARG A 360 -27.55 11.76 18.13
CA ARG A 360 -28.79 11.89 17.38
C ARG A 360 -29.94 12.26 18.30
N TYR A 361 -31.15 12.39 17.75
CA TYR A 361 -32.36 12.76 18.48
C TYR A 361 -32.68 11.73 19.56
N SER A 362 -32.72 10.44 19.21
CA SER A 362 -33.05 9.34 20.11
C SER A 362 -31.88 8.39 20.43
N THR A 363 -30.80 8.42 19.64
CA THR A 363 -29.64 7.52 19.84
C THR A 363 -28.33 8.28 19.93
N ALA A 364 -27.30 7.59 20.42
CA ALA A 364 -25.96 8.12 20.58
C ALA A 364 -24.96 7.03 20.21
N ILE A 365 -24.01 7.37 19.35
CA ILE A 365 -22.98 6.45 18.85
C ILE A 365 -21.60 6.94 19.26
N CYS A 366 -20.77 6.02 19.75
CA CYS A 366 -19.36 6.24 20.02
C CYS A 366 -18.51 5.13 19.38
N TYR A 367 -17.69 5.49 18.39
CA TYR A 367 -16.61 4.63 17.89
C TYR A 367 -15.32 4.98 18.60
N VAL A 368 -14.60 3.97 19.06
CA VAL A 368 -13.19 4.07 19.44
C VAL A 368 -12.39 3.06 18.62
N PHE A 369 -11.29 3.50 18.01
CA PHE A 369 -10.53 2.64 17.11
C PHE A 369 -9.03 2.93 17.12
N SER A 370 -8.25 1.91 16.77
CA SER A 370 -6.80 1.99 16.60
C SER A 370 -6.40 2.62 15.26
N LEU A 371 -5.27 3.32 15.24
CA LEU A 371 -4.65 3.86 14.02
C LEU A 371 -3.39 3.06 13.59
N PRO A 372 -3.22 2.80 12.28
CA PRO A 372 -4.12 3.17 11.19
C PRO A 372 -5.39 2.31 11.21
N PHE A 373 -6.50 2.82 10.67
CA PHE A 373 -7.76 2.05 10.63
C PHE A 373 -7.62 0.90 9.63
N MET A 374 -7.73 -0.35 10.11
CA MET A 374 -7.43 -1.58 9.36
C MET A 374 -8.66 -2.31 8.81
N PHE A 375 -9.87 -1.80 9.06
CA PHE A 375 -11.11 -2.50 8.70
C PHE A 375 -11.69 -1.99 7.37
N GLU A 376 -12.35 -2.88 6.64
CA GLU A 376 -12.96 -2.56 5.35
C GLU A 376 -14.35 -1.93 5.46
N ILE A 377 -14.96 -2.00 6.63
CA ILE A 377 -16.33 -1.55 6.88
C ILE A 377 -16.30 -0.51 8.00
N LEU A 378 -17.04 0.59 7.81
CA LEU A 378 -17.36 1.55 8.85
C LEU A 378 -18.84 1.94 8.71
N ARG A 379 -19.62 1.81 9.79
CA ARG A 379 -21.07 1.95 9.74
C ARG A 379 -21.54 3.21 10.47
N PHE A 380 -22.75 3.66 10.13
CA PHE A 380 -23.54 4.69 10.80
C PHE A 380 -22.78 5.89 11.39
N ILE A 381 -21.78 6.42 10.68
CA ILE A 381 -21.12 7.66 11.10
C ILE A 381 -22.00 8.87 10.74
N GLY A 382 -21.85 9.94 11.53
CA GLY A 382 -22.56 11.21 11.31
C GLY A 382 -21.80 12.22 10.47
N ASN A 383 -22.24 13.48 10.53
CA ASN A 383 -21.63 14.66 9.92
C ASN A 383 -20.18 14.93 10.40
N THR A 384 -19.83 14.37 11.55
CA THR A 384 -18.53 14.56 12.18
C THR A 384 -17.78 13.23 12.28
N PHE A 385 -16.55 13.25 11.79
CA PHE A 385 -15.58 12.17 11.89
C PHE A 385 -14.17 12.79 11.71
N PRO A 386 -13.09 12.18 12.26
CA PRO A 386 -11.76 12.78 12.24
C PRO A 386 -11.23 13.01 10.82
N THR A 387 -10.40 14.05 10.66
CA THR A 387 -9.70 14.38 9.40
C THR A 387 -8.51 13.45 9.18
N ILE A 388 -8.81 12.16 9.01
CA ILE A 388 -7.86 11.09 8.69
C ILE A 388 -8.32 10.35 7.43
N VAL A 389 -7.41 9.57 6.84
CA VAL A 389 -7.71 8.73 5.68
C VAL A 389 -7.95 7.30 6.15
N PHE A 390 -9.15 6.80 5.87
CA PHE A 390 -9.57 5.42 6.08
C PHE A 390 -9.20 4.59 4.83
N SER A 391 -7.91 4.28 4.66
CA SER A 391 -7.36 3.65 3.44
C SER A 391 -7.86 2.23 3.17
N HIS A 392 -8.31 1.52 4.21
CA HIS A 392 -8.83 0.16 4.08
C HIS A 392 -10.34 0.12 3.88
N VAL A 393 -11.07 1.17 4.23
CA VAL A 393 -12.54 1.16 4.15
C VAL A 393 -12.98 1.10 2.69
N ARG A 394 -13.73 0.04 2.38
CA ARG A 394 -14.39 -0.23 1.10
C ARG A 394 -15.90 0.00 1.19
N SER A 395 -16.48 -0.12 2.38
CA SER A 395 -17.92 0.05 2.62
C SER A 395 -18.19 1.06 3.74
N LEU A 396 -18.94 2.11 3.41
CA LEU A 396 -19.30 3.18 4.35
C LEU A 396 -20.81 3.33 4.43
N SER A 397 -21.34 3.44 5.64
CA SER A 397 -22.73 3.87 5.88
C SER A 397 -22.75 5.16 6.70
N VAL A 398 -23.52 6.15 6.24
CA VAL A 398 -23.68 7.44 6.91
C VAL A 398 -25.15 7.67 7.27
N LYS A 399 -25.38 8.08 8.53
CA LYS A 399 -26.70 8.37 9.07
C LYS A 399 -26.62 9.47 10.12
N ASP A 400 -27.46 10.48 9.98
CA ASP A 400 -27.52 11.61 10.90
C ASP A 400 -28.91 12.26 10.89
N ASP A 401 -29.24 12.94 11.99
CA ASP A 401 -30.46 13.75 12.13
C ASP A 401 -30.20 15.22 11.78
N VAL A 402 -28.96 15.55 11.41
CA VAL A 402 -28.52 16.84 10.85
C VAL A 402 -28.27 16.68 9.34
N PRO A 403 -28.64 17.64 8.48
CA PRO A 403 -28.44 17.51 7.04
C PRO A 403 -26.97 17.33 6.65
N PHE A 404 -26.70 16.45 5.68
CA PHE A 404 -25.36 16.33 5.07
C PHE A 404 -25.21 17.38 3.96
N LYS A 405 -24.31 18.36 4.12
CA LYS A 405 -24.05 19.40 3.11
C LYS A 405 -23.19 18.88 1.95
N ASP A 406 -23.15 19.59 0.81
CA ASP A 406 -22.28 19.25 -0.33
C ASP A 406 -20.81 18.96 0.08
N GLU A 407 -20.24 19.76 0.99
CA GLU A 407 -18.87 19.58 1.51
C GLU A 407 -18.66 18.24 2.25
N PHE A 408 -19.71 17.71 2.88
CA PHE A 408 -19.64 16.41 3.56
C PHE A 408 -19.28 15.29 2.58
N PHE A 409 -19.87 15.29 1.38
CA PHE A 409 -19.57 14.30 0.35
C PHE A 409 -18.17 14.49 -0.25
N CYS A 410 -17.65 15.73 -0.30
CA CYS A 410 -16.23 15.98 -0.61
C CYS A 410 -15.32 15.34 0.46
N ARG A 411 -15.67 15.51 1.74
CA ARG A 411 -14.93 14.91 2.86
C ARG A 411 -14.99 13.39 2.82
N ILE A 412 -16.13 12.78 2.47
CA ILE A 412 -16.21 11.33 2.25
C ILE A 412 -15.25 10.90 1.13
N ALA A 413 -15.32 11.54 -0.04
CA ALA A 413 -14.46 11.14 -1.17
C ALA A 413 -12.96 11.25 -0.86
N TRP A 414 -12.58 12.20 0.01
CA TRP A 414 -11.20 12.39 0.46
C TRP A 414 -10.78 11.40 1.56
N SER A 415 -11.63 11.20 2.58
CA SER A 415 -11.32 10.32 3.70
C SER A 415 -11.44 8.83 3.36
N PHE A 416 -12.21 8.48 2.32
CA PHE A 416 -12.47 7.10 1.89
C PHE A 416 -12.10 6.92 0.41
N PRO A 417 -10.80 6.97 0.06
CA PRO A 417 -10.34 7.06 -1.34
C PRO A 417 -10.59 5.80 -2.18
N LEU A 418 -10.78 4.66 -1.51
CA LEU A 418 -11.01 3.35 -2.13
C LEU A 418 -12.43 2.85 -1.85
N LEU A 419 -13.37 3.77 -1.62
CA LEU A 419 -14.75 3.43 -1.33
C LEU A 419 -15.44 2.76 -2.52
N GLU A 420 -15.91 1.55 -2.30
CA GLU A 420 -16.62 0.73 -3.29
C GLU A 420 -18.14 0.72 -3.05
N LYS A 421 -18.57 0.86 -1.79
CA LYS A 421 -19.97 0.83 -1.38
C LYS A 421 -20.30 1.99 -0.46
N LEU A 422 -21.33 2.76 -0.79
CA LEU A 422 -21.80 3.90 0.02
C LEU A 422 -23.29 3.78 0.29
N CYS A 423 -23.68 3.83 1.56
CA CYS A 423 -25.06 3.91 2.00
C CYS A 423 -25.30 5.26 2.70
N VAL A 424 -26.32 5.99 2.25
CA VAL A 424 -26.71 7.30 2.80
C VAL A 424 -28.14 7.21 3.30
N ILE A 425 -28.34 7.61 4.56
CA ILE A 425 -29.66 7.68 5.21
C ILE A 425 -29.80 9.05 5.86
N ASN A 426 -30.68 9.90 5.32
CA ASN A 426 -30.97 11.22 5.88
C ASN A 426 -32.23 11.82 5.26
N ILE A 427 -33.30 11.96 6.04
CA ILE A 427 -34.58 12.52 5.57
C ILE A 427 -34.61 14.05 5.55
N ILE A 428 -33.60 14.72 6.11
CA ILE A 428 -33.55 16.18 6.25
C ILE A 428 -32.96 16.82 4.99
N PRO A 429 -33.62 17.82 4.38
CA PRO A 429 -33.12 18.48 3.18
C PRO A 429 -31.78 19.20 3.41
N GLN A 430 -30.92 19.18 2.38
CA GLN A 430 -29.58 19.80 2.43
C GLN A 430 -29.64 21.33 2.65
N SER A 431 -30.75 21.96 2.28
CA SER A 431 -30.98 23.41 2.31
C SER A 431 -31.61 23.94 3.61
N SER A 432 -31.88 23.08 4.60
CA SER A 432 -32.50 23.49 5.85
C SER A 432 -31.46 23.81 6.94
N ILE A 433 -31.06 25.08 7.02
CA ILE A 433 -30.78 25.92 8.22
C ILE A 433 -30.13 27.24 7.72
N SER A 434 -30.93 28.31 7.72
CA SER A 434 -30.56 29.75 7.76
C SER A 434 -29.63 30.43 6.73
N ASP A 435 -29.44 29.93 5.51
CA ASP A 435 -28.68 30.70 4.48
C ASP A 435 -29.58 31.67 3.67
N LYS A 436 -30.21 32.62 4.37
CA LYS A 436 -30.85 33.80 3.73
C LYS A 436 -29.96 35.05 3.70
N GLN A 437 -28.68 34.95 4.04
CA GLN A 437 -27.75 36.07 3.96
C GLN A 437 -26.36 35.62 3.47
N THR A 438 -26.24 35.34 2.17
CA THR A 438 -25.05 35.65 1.33
C THR A 438 -25.32 35.15 -0.09
N SER A 439 -26.21 35.81 -0.81
CA SER A 439 -26.27 35.69 -2.27
C SER A 439 -25.13 36.54 -2.86
N ASN A 440 -23.93 35.96 -2.93
CA ASN A 440 -22.85 36.35 -3.83
C ASN A 440 -21.71 35.31 -3.71
N ASP A 441 -21.95 34.09 -4.17
CA ASP A 441 -20.86 33.13 -4.38
C ASP A 441 -21.18 32.26 -5.60
N ASN A 442 -20.65 32.67 -6.76
CA ASN A 442 -20.36 31.77 -7.87
C ASN A 442 -19.09 30.97 -7.54
N GLN A 443 -19.10 30.23 -6.42
CA GLN A 443 -18.05 29.25 -6.14
C GLN A 443 -18.28 28.05 -7.06
N LEU A 444 -17.33 27.82 -7.98
CA LEU A 444 -17.24 26.57 -8.71
C LEU A 444 -16.96 25.43 -7.70
N HIS A 445 -18.00 24.79 -7.19
CA HIS A 445 -17.84 23.54 -6.45
C HIS A 445 -17.25 22.49 -7.40
N SER A 446 -16.10 21.94 -7.03
CA SER A 446 -15.47 20.84 -7.77
C SER A 446 -16.37 19.60 -7.72
N ILE A 447 -16.63 18.98 -8.87
CA ILE A 447 -17.38 17.73 -8.97
C ILE A 447 -16.74 16.67 -8.05
N VAL A 448 -17.53 16.12 -7.13
CA VAL A 448 -17.13 15.03 -6.24
C VAL A 448 -16.92 13.76 -7.07
N LYS A 449 -15.77 13.10 -6.93
CA LYS A 449 -15.42 11.91 -7.71
C LYS A 449 -15.33 10.69 -6.81
N TYR A 450 -16.09 9.65 -7.15
CA TYR A 450 -15.99 8.33 -6.52
C TYR A 450 -15.50 7.30 -7.54
N PRO A 451 -14.18 7.19 -7.78
CA PRO A 451 -13.61 6.40 -8.88
C PRO A 451 -13.80 4.89 -8.73
N TYR A 452 -14.00 4.40 -7.51
CA TYR A 452 -14.13 2.97 -7.20
C TYR A 452 -15.54 2.58 -6.74
N LEU A 453 -16.50 3.52 -6.66
CA LEU A 453 -17.83 3.23 -6.15
C LEU A 453 -18.61 2.37 -7.15
N ILE A 454 -18.90 1.14 -6.74
CA ILE A 454 -19.62 0.12 -7.50
C ILE A 454 -21.07 0.00 -7.01
N SER A 455 -21.34 0.29 -5.73
CA SER A 455 -22.67 0.23 -5.13
C SER A 455 -23.04 1.52 -4.39
N LEU A 456 -24.19 2.12 -4.72
CA LEU A 456 -24.74 3.28 -4.03
C LEU A 456 -26.15 2.96 -3.51
N ARG A 457 -26.39 3.26 -2.24
CA ARG A 457 -27.70 3.12 -1.60
C ARG A 457 -28.15 4.43 -0.99
N LEU A 458 -29.32 4.87 -1.41
CA LEU A 458 -30.00 6.07 -0.94
C LEU A 458 -31.31 5.62 -0.30
N LEU A 459 -31.26 5.32 1.00
CA LEU A 459 -32.36 4.72 1.75
C LEU A 459 -33.00 5.78 2.66
N ASN A 460 -34.31 5.97 2.58
CA ASN A 460 -35.03 6.99 3.36
C ASN A 460 -34.31 8.35 3.29
N VAL A 461 -34.03 8.82 2.08
CA VAL A 461 -33.34 10.10 1.85
C VAL A 461 -34.29 11.20 1.37
N HIS A 462 -33.96 12.45 1.68
CA HIS A 462 -34.53 13.58 0.97
C HIS A 462 -34.07 13.61 -0.50
N ILE A 463 -34.90 14.15 -1.39
CA ILE A 463 -34.62 14.19 -2.84
C ILE A 463 -33.32 14.94 -3.19
N ASP A 464 -32.88 15.89 -2.35
CA ASP A 464 -31.63 16.64 -2.53
C ASP A 464 -30.41 15.72 -2.58
N TYR A 465 -30.41 14.59 -1.86
CA TYR A 465 -29.31 13.63 -1.90
C TYR A 465 -29.32 12.81 -3.19
N VAL A 466 -30.51 12.54 -3.74
CA VAL A 466 -30.63 11.95 -5.07
C VAL A 466 -30.08 12.92 -6.12
N GLU A 467 -30.42 14.22 -6.03
CA GLU A 467 -29.83 15.25 -6.90
C GLU A 467 -28.30 15.35 -6.71
N GLN A 468 -27.78 15.22 -5.48
CA GLN A 468 -26.34 15.26 -5.21
C GLN A 468 -25.55 14.23 -6.03
N PHE A 469 -26.03 12.98 -6.09
CA PHE A 469 -25.32 11.89 -6.77
C PHE A 469 -25.62 11.80 -8.27
N PHE A 470 -26.80 12.25 -8.71
CA PHE A 470 -27.24 12.12 -10.11
C PHE A 470 -27.19 13.43 -10.92
N ASN A 471 -26.72 14.52 -10.31
CA ASN A 471 -26.38 15.74 -11.03
C ASN A 471 -24.91 15.72 -11.48
N GLU A 472 -24.71 15.77 -12.81
CA GLU A 472 -23.40 15.76 -13.47
C GLU A 472 -22.46 16.91 -13.07
N THR A 473 -23.01 18.03 -12.57
CA THR A 473 -22.21 19.15 -12.07
C THR A 473 -21.80 18.98 -10.61
N LYS A 474 -22.33 17.96 -9.92
CA LYS A 474 -22.10 17.71 -8.49
C LYS A 474 -21.26 16.46 -8.22
N THR A 475 -21.59 15.32 -8.84
CA THR A 475 -20.92 14.03 -8.57
C THR A 475 -20.66 13.21 -9.83
N HIS A 476 -19.55 12.47 -9.86
CA HIS A 476 -19.15 11.58 -10.95
C HIS A 476 -18.89 10.14 -10.43
N LEU A 477 -19.62 9.17 -11.01
CA LEU A 477 -19.71 7.77 -10.58
C LEU A 477 -19.38 6.78 -11.72
N PRO A 478 -18.11 6.65 -12.15
CA PRO A 478 -17.75 5.95 -13.39
C PRO A 478 -17.86 4.42 -13.34
N ARG A 479 -18.02 3.81 -12.16
CA ARG A 479 -18.03 2.35 -11.95
C ARG A 479 -19.30 1.82 -11.29
N LEU A 480 -20.33 2.67 -11.16
CA LEU A 480 -21.55 2.31 -10.47
C LEU A 480 -22.31 1.23 -11.24
N THR A 481 -22.43 0.03 -10.66
CA THR A 481 -23.20 -1.08 -11.25
C THR A 481 -24.43 -1.43 -10.43
N LYS A 482 -24.42 -1.19 -9.12
CA LYS A 482 -25.55 -1.45 -8.21
C LYS A 482 -26.10 -0.15 -7.62
N LEU A 483 -27.41 0.04 -7.69
CA LEU A 483 -28.10 1.24 -7.19
C LEU A 483 -29.37 0.84 -6.45
N THR A 484 -29.55 1.36 -5.24
CA THR A 484 -30.81 1.30 -4.51
C THR A 484 -31.27 2.72 -4.21
N VAL A 485 -32.43 3.11 -4.72
CA VAL A 485 -33.00 4.46 -4.57
C VAL A 485 -34.51 4.42 -4.82
N ASN A 486 -35.26 5.27 -4.13
CA ASN A 486 -36.69 5.43 -4.38
C ASN A 486 -36.95 5.82 -5.85
N TYR A 487 -37.73 4.98 -6.55
CA TYR A 487 -37.97 5.13 -7.99
C TYR A 487 -38.64 6.46 -8.35
N SER A 488 -39.57 6.94 -7.51
CA SER A 488 -40.29 8.18 -7.77
C SER A 488 -39.37 9.41 -7.72
N GLN A 489 -38.46 9.46 -6.75
CA GLN A 489 -37.46 10.53 -6.60
C GLN A 489 -36.45 10.50 -7.76
N LEU A 490 -35.96 9.31 -8.13
CA LEU A 490 -35.05 9.13 -9.26
C LEU A 490 -35.69 9.62 -10.57
N LYS A 491 -36.97 9.31 -10.81
CA LYS A 491 -37.71 9.77 -11.99
C LYS A 491 -37.82 11.30 -12.06
N ILE A 492 -37.95 11.97 -10.92
CA ILE A 492 -38.00 13.45 -10.84
C ILE A 492 -36.64 14.05 -11.18
N VAL A 493 -35.58 13.66 -10.47
CA VAL A 493 -34.19 14.17 -10.64
C VAL A 493 -33.67 13.97 -12.06
N THR A 494 -34.05 12.86 -12.69
CA THR A 494 -33.63 12.49 -14.04
C THR A 494 -34.50 13.06 -15.16
N LYS A 495 -35.55 13.82 -14.83
CA LYS A 495 -36.57 14.31 -15.77
C LYS A 495 -37.15 13.19 -16.64
N LYS A 496 -37.60 12.10 -16.01
CA LYS A 496 -38.05 10.85 -16.67
C LYS A 496 -36.94 10.24 -17.55
N PHE A 497 -35.72 10.12 -17.02
CA PHE A 497 -34.55 9.56 -17.70
C PHE A 497 -34.14 10.27 -19.00
N LYS A 498 -34.48 11.56 -19.14
CA LYS A 498 -34.10 12.41 -20.28
C LYS A 498 -32.74 13.09 -20.11
N ARG A 499 -32.11 13.01 -18.93
CA ARG A 499 -30.74 13.50 -18.69
C ARG A 499 -29.73 12.47 -19.22
N ASP A 500 -28.86 12.90 -20.13
CA ASP A 500 -27.93 12.01 -20.86
C ASP A 500 -26.95 11.26 -19.95
N THR A 501 -26.42 11.93 -18.92
CA THR A 501 -25.48 11.35 -17.95
C THR A 501 -26.13 10.27 -17.08
N THR A 502 -27.37 10.47 -16.62
CA THR A 502 -28.10 9.43 -15.89
C THR A 502 -28.52 8.29 -16.80
N ARG A 503 -28.84 8.58 -18.07
CA ARG A 503 -29.17 7.55 -19.07
C ARG A 503 -28.03 6.55 -19.22
N LEU A 504 -26.77 7.00 -19.27
CA LEU A 504 -25.59 6.13 -19.37
C LEU A 504 -25.39 5.23 -18.13
N ASN A 505 -25.55 5.78 -16.92
CA ASN A 505 -25.42 5.01 -15.67
C ASN A 505 -26.60 4.03 -15.47
N CYS A 506 -27.81 4.39 -15.87
CA CYS A 506 -28.99 3.52 -15.79
C CYS A 506 -29.08 2.49 -16.94
N ILE A 507 -28.50 2.75 -18.11
CA ILE A 507 -28.46 1.78 -19.24
C ILE A 507 -27.66 0.53 -18.86
N GLN A 508 -26.61 0.65 -18.05
CA GLN A 508 -25.85 -0.50 -17.55
C GLN A 508 -26.67 -1.41 -16.62
N GLN A 509 -27.78 -0.92 -16.06
CA GLN A 509 -28.64 -1.66 -15.13
C GLN A 509 -29.83 -2.38 -15.78
N GLN A 510 -30.10 -2.20 -17.08
CA GLN A 510 -31.21 -2.88 -17.76
C GLN A 510 -31.06 -4.41 -17.90
N GLN A 511 -29.99 -5.01 -17.36
CA GLN A 511 -29.81 -6.47 -17.28
C GLN A 511 -30.12 -7.10 -15.90
N GLN A 512 -30.45 -6.33 -14.86
CA GLN A 512 -30.86 -6.87 -13.55
C GLN A 512 -32.07 -6.11 -12.98
N GLN A 513 -33.03 -6.85 -12.41
CA GLN A 513 -34.36 -6.39 -11.99
C GLN A 513 -34.37 -5.08 -11.18
N PHE A 514 -35.26 -4.16 -11.55
CA PHE A 514 -35.70 -3.08 -10.67
C PHE A 514 -36.64 -3.68 -9.61
N GLU A 515 -36.19 -3.79 -8.35
CA GLU A 515 -37.08 -4.05 -7.22
C GLU A 515 -37.82 -2.74 -6.89
N THR A 516 -39.11 -2.69 -7.19
CA THR A 516 -40.02 -1.61 -6.81
C THR A 516 -40.37 -1.73 -5.33
N GLU A 517 -40.22 -0.63 -4.57
CA GLU A 517 -40.58 -0.47 -3.14
C GLU A 517 -42.07 -0.72 -2.79
N GLU A 518 -42.89 -1.27 -3.69
CA GLU A 518 -44.32 -1.54 -3.44
C GLU A 518 -44.60 -2.82 -2.64
N GLN A 519 -43.58 -3.53 -2.11
CA GLN A 519 -43.78 -4.77 -1.33
C GLN A 519 -43.33 -4.72 0.15
N GLU A 520 -42.81 -3.60 0.66
CA GLU A 520 -42.30 -3.52 2.04
C GLU A 520 -43.08 -2.58 2.98
N GLU A 521 -44.30 -2.15 2.65
CA GLU A 521 -45.12 -1.34 3.57
C GLU A 521 -45.78 -2.15 4.72
N ASN A 522 -45.58 -3.47 4.80
CA ASN A 522 -46.20 -4.32 5.84
C ASN A 522 -45.25 -5.21 6.65
N GLN A 523 -43.94 -4.90 6.72
CA GLN A 523 -43.04 -5.52 7.70
C GLN A 523 -42.36 -4.43 8.54
N SER A 524 -43.03 -4.10 9.64
CA SER A 524 -42.49 -3.36 10.77
C SER A 524 -41.19 -3.99 11.27
N SER A 525 -40.17 -3.14 11.47
CA SER A 525 -39.05 -3.31 12.41
C SER A 525 -38.51 -4.73 12.57
N GLU A 526 -37.63 -5.22 11.68
CA GLU A 526 -36.61 -6.24 12.05
C GLU A 526 -35.63 -6.65 10.95
N ASN A 527 -35.80 -6.31 9.67
CA ASN A 527 -35.00 -6.96 8.61
C ASN A 527 -33.80 -6.16 8.05
N TRP A 528 -33.23 -5.23 8.83
CA TRP A 528 -32.07 -4.42 8.42
C TRP A 528 -30.78 -5.21 8.37
N ASP A 529 -30.64 -6.08 9.33
CA ASP A 529 -29.50 -6.93 9.60
C ASP A 529 -29.26 -7.97 8.50
N SER A 530 -30.36 -8.51 7.96
CA SER A 530 -30.42 -9.47 6.85
C SER A 530 -29.73 -9.03 5.56
N TRP A 531 -29.74 -7.72 5.26
CA TRP A 531 -29.07 -7.20 4.06
C TRP A 531 -27.57 -6.92 4.27
N PHE A 532 -27.15 -6.47 5.45
CA PHE A 532 -25.73 -6.20 5.74
C PHE A 532 -24.92 -7.47 6.00
N GLN A 533 -25.63 -8.51 6.41
CA GLN A 533 -25.23 -9.89 6.36
C GLN A 533 -24.78 -10.35 4.96
N GLN A 534 -25.09 -9.64 3.90
CA GLN A 534 -24.89 -10.15 2.55
C GLN A 534 -23.42 -10.04 2.05
N HIS A 535 -22.47 -9.40 2.75
CA HIS A 535 -21.13 -9.10 2.16
C HIS A 535 -19.93 -8.97 3.12
N GLN A 536 -19.75 -9.91 4.06
CA GLN A 536 -18.67 -9.92 5.07
C GLN A 536 -17.45 -10.82 4.71
N SER A 537 -17.31 -11.20 3.44
CA SER A 537 -16.51 -12.34 2.97
C SER A 537 -14.98 -12.24 3.18
N SER A 538 -14.44 -11.04 3.39
CA SER A 538 -12.99 -10.78 3.54
C SER A 538 -12.47 -10.91 4.97
N LEU A 539 -13.34 -10.89 5.99
CA LEU A 539 -12.94 -10.92 7.41
C LEU A 539 -12.54 -12.33 7.93
N LEU A 540 -12.79 -13.37 7.13
CA LEU A 540 -12.52 -14.77 7.47
C LEU A 540 -11.21 -15.29 6.82
N LEU A 541 -10.40 -14.44 6.19
CA LEU A 541 -9.06 -14.84 5.77
C LEU A 541 -8.04 -14.45 6.84
N PRO A 542 -7.22 -15.39 7.32
CA PRO A 542 -6.16 -15.03 8.25
C PRO A 542 -5.20 -14.01 7.64
N PHE A 543 -4.89 -12.96 8.40
CA PHE A 543 -3.90 -11.93 8.05
C PHE A 543 -2.56 -12.52 7.51
N SER A 544 -2.19 -13.73 7.94
CA SER A 544 -0.99 -14.44 7.46
C SER A 544 -1.10 -15.06 6.05
N GLN A 545 -2.28 -15.19 5.44
CA GLN A 545 -2.40 -15.66 4.04
C GLN A 545 -2.25 -14.52 3.03
N HIS A 546 -2.61 -13.28 3.38
CA HIS A 546 -2.23 -12.12 2.55
C HIS A 546 -0.72 -11.84 2.57
N GLN A 547 0.00 -12.31 3.60
CA GLN A 547 1.47 -12.28 3.63
C GLN A 547 2.15 -13.44 2.88
N ARG A 548 1.48 -14.60 2.70
CA ARG A 548 2.12 -15.80 2.09
C ARG A 548 2.24 -15.75 0.56
N TYR A 549 1.42 -14.99 -0.15
CA TYR A 549 1.66 -14.73 -1.58
C TYR A 549 2.89 -13.84 -1.82
N PHE A 550 3.47 -13.27 -0.77
CA PHE A 550 4.64 -12.38 -0.84
C PHE A 550 5.93 -12.97 -0.23
N LEU A 551 5.91 -14.22 0.22
CA LEU A 551 7.01 -14.85 0.97
C LEU A 551 7.19 -16.32 0.63
N ASP A 552 7.48 -16.65 -0.62
CA ASP A 552 8.19 -17.90 -0.88
C ASP A 552 9.01 -17.82 -2.17
N HIS A 553 10.29 -17.50 -2.05
CA HIS A 553 11.37 -17.92 -2.96
C HIS A 553 12.72 -17.62 -2.30
N SER A 554 13.02 -18.35 -1.23
CA SER A 554 14.39 -18.56 -0.79
C SER A 554 14.56 -20.00 -0.35
N HIS A 555 15.27 -20.78 -1.17
CA HIS A 555 16.36 -21.69 -0.81
C HIS A 555 16.41 -22.91 -1.74
N LEU A 556 17.36 -22.90 -2.67
CA LEU A 556 18.08 -24.11 -3.10
C LEU A 556 19.52 -23.71 -3.40
N THR A 557 20.34 -23.70 -2.35
CA THR A 557 21.79 -23.77 -2.46
C THR A 557 22.22 -25.22 -2.57
N SER A 558 23.22 -25.42 -3.43
CA SER A 558 24.11 -26.58 -3.59
C SER A 558 23.69 -27.66 -4.59
N MET A 559 24.50 -27.77 -5.64
CA MET A 559 24.80 -29.02 -6.31
C MET A 559 26.33 -29.10 -6.57
N PRO A 560 26.90 -30.31 -6.66
CA PRO A 560 28.32 -30.60 -6.53
C PRO A 560 29.12 -30.50 -7.85
N LYS A 561 30.45 -30.60 -7.70
CA LYS A 561 31.49 -30.53 -8.76
C LYS A 561 31.53 -31.72 -9.72
N ARG A 562 32.02 -31.46 -10.96
CA ARG A 562 32.97 -32.21 -11.86
C ARG A 562 32.45 -32.40 -13.30
N PRO A 563 33.27 -32.72 -14.34
CA PRO A 563 34.66 -32.32 -14.69
C PRO A 563 34.81 -31.85 -16.18
N ARG A 564 36.07 -31.74 -16.62
CA ARG A 564 36.69 -31.17 -17.85
C ARG A 564 36.39 -31.83 -19.22
N GLU A 565 36.76 -31.06 -20.28
CA GLU A 565 37.21 -31.44 -21.66
C GLU A 565 36.12 -31.93 -22.65
N SER A 566 36.09 -31.64 -23.96
CA SER A 566 37.00 -31.02 -24.95
C SER A 566 36.27 -30.74 -26.29
N SER A 567 36.87 -29.87 -27.12
CA SER A 567 36.86 -29.81 -28.61
C SER A 567 35.59 -29.52 -29.45
N SER A 568 35.48 -28.26 -29.91
CA SER A 568 35.42 -27.70 -31.30
C SER A 568 34.68 -28.43 -32.47
N PRO A 569 34.45 -27.78 -33.64
CA PRO A 569 33.31 -26.91 -33.97
C PRO A 569 32.60 -27.30 -35.30
N ILE A 570 31.34 -26.89 -35.53
CA ILE A 570 30.76 -26.93 -36.88
C ILE A 570 30.15 -25.56 -37.22
N HIS A 571 30.76 -24.95 -38.24
CA HIS A 571 30.36 -23.72 -38.93
C HIS A 571 29.32 -24.00 -40.02
N ILE A 572 28.70 -22.91 -40.50
CA ILE A 572 27.86 -22.69 -41.71
C ILE A 572 26.42 -22.35 -41.28
N SER A 573 25.83 -21.19 -41.58
CA SER A 573 26.24 -20.03 -42.39
C SER A 573 25.36 -18.82 -42.06
N ASN A 574 25.91 -17.65 -42.37
CA ASN A 574 25.34 -16.33 -42.14
C ASN A 574 23.95 -16.11 -42.75
N LYS A 575 23.01 -15.64 -41.92
CA LYS A 575 22.14 -14.51 -42.25
C LYS A 575 22.31 -13.44 -41.18
N ARG A 576 23.33 -12.59 -41.39
CA ARG A 576 23.43 -11.26 -40.77
C ARG A 576 22.31 -10.41 -41.34
N GLU A 577 21.24 -10.22 -40.59
CA GLU A 577 20.39 -9.04 -40.77
C GLU A 577 20.99 -7.87 -39.97
N LYS A 578 21.19 -6.79 -40.71
CA LYS A 578 21.84 -5.55 -40.31
C LYS A 578 21.05 -4.84 -39.21
N TYR A 579 21.53 -4.92 -37.97
CA TYR A 579 21.57 -3.72 -37.13
C TYR A 579 23.01 -3.24 -37.18
N SER A 580 23.26 -2.18 -37.94
CA SER A 580 24.52 -1.45 -37.81
C SER A 580 24.64 -1.01 -36.36
N LEU A 581 25.67 -1.50 -35.66
CA LEU A 581 26.25 -0.83 -34.50
C LEU A 581 26.61 0.58 -34.96
N PHE A 582 25.68 1.52 -34.86
CA PHE A 582 26.03 2.92 -34.81
C PHE A 582 26.76 3.07 -33.48
N GLU A 583 28.09 3.08 -33.51
CA GLU A 583 28.84 3.77 -32.47
C GLU A 583 28.24 5.18 -32.40
N THR A 584 27.57 5.47 -31.29
CA THR A 584 27.03 6.79 -31.07
C THR A 584 28.23 7.73 -30.97
N ASN A 585 28.45 8.52 -32.03
CA ASN A 585 29.52 9.53 -32.13
C ASN A 585 29.27 10.71 -31.18
N LEU A 586 29.01 10.41 -29.91
CA LEU A 586 28.89 11.42 -28.87
C LEU A 586 30.29 11.89 -28.48
N PRO A 587 30.48 13.20 -28.26
CA PRO A 587 31.75 13.72 -27.79
C PRO A 587 32.10 13.10 -26.43
N LYS A 588 33.40 12.90 -26.17
CA LYS A 588 33.86 12.53 -24.84
C LYS A 588 33.61 13.71 -23.90
N ARG A 589 32.86 13.48 -22.82
CA ARG A 589 32.66 14.46 -21.75
C ARG A 589 34.00 14.84 -21.12
N THR A 590 34.16 16.12 -20.78
CA THR A 590 35.40 16.66 -20.21
C THR A 590 35.13 17.40 -18.91
N TRP A 591 36.20 17.75 -18.20
CA TRP A 591 36.11 18.59 -17.00
C TRP A 591 36.14 20.05 -17.40
N ILE A 592 35.13 20.81 -17.00
CA ILE A 592 35.06 22.26 -17.16
C ILE A 592 35.56 22.89 -15.86
N ASN A 593 36.68 23.60 -15.95
CA ASN A 593 37.26 24.31 -14.81
C ASN A 593 36.58 25.65 -14.58
N THR A 594 36.45 26.01 -13.30
CA THR A 594 36.05 27.36 -12.88
C THR A 594 37.29 28.24 -12.73
N ASN A 595 37.09 29.54 -12.69
CA ASN A 595 38.17 30.51 -12.44
C ASN A 595 38.74 30.46 -11.00
N TYR A 596 38.29 29.53 -10.15
CA TYR A 596 38.70 29.46 -8.74
C TYR A 596 40.01 28.71 -8.53
N GLU A 597 40.40 27.79 -9.41
CA GLU A 597 41.66 27.04 -9.28
C GLU A 597 42.89 27.98 -9.28
N GLU A 598 42.89 29.01 -10.12
CA GLU A 598 43.94 30.04 -10.13
C GLU A 598 43.99 30.86 -8.82
N ARG A 599 42.83 31.04 -8.16
CA ARG A 599 42.72 31.73 -6.87
C ARG A 599 43.24 30.87 -5.72
N LEU A 600 43.08 29.55 -5.79
CA LEU A 600 43.63 28.61 -4.80
C LEU A 600 45.15 28.69 -4.73
N ILE A 601 45.82 28.71 -5.89
CA ILE A 601 47.29 28.75 -5.98
C ILE A 601 47.85 29.98 -5.25
N ARG A 602 47.11 31.10 -5.26
CA ARG A 602 47.49 32.36 -4.60
C ARG A 602 47.00 32.45 -3.14
N SER A 603 46.33 31.44 -2.62
CA SER A 603 45.69 31.49 -1.30
C SER A 603 46.66 31.16 -0.15
N ARG A 604 46.61 31.96 0.92
CA ARG A 604 47.40 31.75 2.15
C ARG A 604 46.81 30.70 3.11
N TYR A 605 45.81 29.95 2.68
CA TYR A 605 45.09 28.96 3.50
C TYR A 605 45.29 27.55 2.93
N TYR A 606 45.30 26.55 3.82
CA TYR A 606 45.24 25.16 3.39
C TYR A 606 43.84 24.81 2.89
N HIS A 607 43.77 23.97 1.85
CA HIS A 607 42.53 23.48 1.29
C HIS A 607 42.55 21.96 1.23
N PHE A 608 41.40 21.36 1.48
CA PHE A 608 41.14 19.97 1.20
C PHE A 608 40.31 19.88 -0.08
N ASN A 609 40.94 19.42 -1.15
CA ASN A 609 40.26 19.24 -2.43
C ASN A 609 39.62 17.87 -2.47
N PHE A 610 38.37 17.77 -2.88
CA PHE A 610 37.67 16.48 -2.96
C PHE A 610 36.70 16.44 -4.13
N HIS A 611 36.42 15.22 -4.58
CA HIS A 611 35.58 14.92 -5.73
C HIS A 611 34.28 14.26 -5.26
N ILE A 612 33.14 14.77 -5.71
CA ILE A 612 31.83 14.17 -5.50
C ILE A 612 31.19 13.75 -6.82
N MET A 613 30.50 12.62 -6.78
CA MET A 613 29.71 12.06 -7.88
C MET A 613 28.26 11.85 -7.44
N SER A 614 27.30 12.11 -8.34
CA SER A 614 25.88 11.76 -8.18
C SER A 614 25.40 10.98 -9.40
N TYR A 615 24.70 9.85 -9.21
CA TYR A 615 24.26 9.02 -10.33
C TYR A 615 23.04 8.17 -9.96
N ASN A 616 21.91 8.38 -10.64
CA ASN A 616 20.83 7.41 -10.68
C ASN A 616 21.29 6.23 -11.55
N ILE A 617 21.32 5.00 -11.02
CA ILE A 617 21.91 3.85 -11.72
C ILE A 617 20.89 2.89 -12.35
N LEU A 618 19.61 3.26 -12.31
CA LEU A 618 18.50 2.49 -12.83
C LEU A 618 18.38 1.09 -12.23
N ALA A 619 17.52 0.93 -11.21
CA ALA A 619 17.32 -0.37 -10.57
C ALA A 619 16.76 -1.38 -11.60
N GLN A 620 17.24 -2.62 -11.55
CA GLN A 620 16.78 -3.65 -12.49
C GLN A 620 15.28 -3.90 -12.35
N ARG A 621 14.79 -3.92 -11.11
CA ARG A 621 13.36 -4.11 -10.86
C ARG A 621 12.51 -3.00 -11.46
N LEU A 622 13.01 -1.77 -11.53
CA LEU A 622 12.27 -0.66 -12.14
C LEU A 622 12.16 -0.80 -13.67
N ILE A 623 13.16 -1.40 -14.32
CA ILE A 623 13.07 -1.83 -15.73
C ILE A 623 12.03 -2.93 -15.89
N GLU A 624 12.07 -3.96 -15.03
CA GLU A 624 11.16 -5.11 -15.09
C GLU A 624 9.70 -4.73 -14.82
N ASP A 625 9.47 -3.79 -13.90
CA ASP A 625 8.15 -3.28 -13.55
C ASP A 625 7.61 -2.29 -14.59
N ASN A 626 8.48 -1.67 -15.42
CA ASN A 626 8.11 -0.66 -16.43
C ASN A 626 8.76 -0.92 -17.80
N PRO A 627 8.58 -2.11 -18.41
CA PRO A 627 9.30 -2.49 -19.62
C PRO A 627 9.01 -1.56 -20.80
N SER A 628 7.80 -1.00 -20.89
CA SER A 628 7.37 -0.12 -21.97
C SER A 628 8.18 1.18 -22.07
N LEU A 629 8.86 1.61 -21.00
CA LEU A 629 9.75 2.78 -21.04
C LEU A 629 11.03 2.50 -21.85
N TYR A 630 11.36 1.21 -22.03
CA TYR A 630 12.61 0.74 -22.61
C TYR A 630 12.42 -0.14 -23.86
N ASP A 631 11.24 -0.12 -24.49
CA ASP A 631 10.93 -0.92 -25.69
C ASP A 631 11.90 -0.69 -26.85
N ASN A 632 12.48 0.52 -26.94
CA ASN A 632 13.46 0.89 -27.96
C ASN A 632 14.91 0.53 -27.58
N CYS A 633 15.13 -0.11 -26.44
CA CYS A 633 16.44 -0.56 -25.98
C CYS A 633 16.62 -2.05 -26.30
N LEU A 634 17.83 -2.43 -26.74
CA LEU A 634 18.14 -3.85 -26.91
C LEU A 634 18.05 -4.56 -25.56
N GLU A 635 17.33 -5.68 -25.48
CA GLU A 635 17.14 -6.47 -24.24
C GLU A 635 18.46 -6.79 -23.55
N SER A 636 19.47 -7.14 -24.34
CA SER A 636 20.82 -7.43 -23.87
C SER A 636 21.54 -6.22 -23.24
N ASN A 637 21.07 -4.99 -23.45
CA ASN A 637 21.55 -3.81 -22.75
C ASN A 637 20.79 -3.54 -21.45
N LEU A 638 19.61 -4.14 -21.27
CA LEU A 638 18.76 -4.02 -20.08
C LEU A 638 19.16 -5.00 -18.97
N GLU A 639 19.78 -6.13 -19.31
CA GLU A 639 20.16 -7.18 -18.36
C GLU A 639 21.17 -6.70 -17.31
N TRP A 640 20.85 -6.91 -16.02
CA TRP A 640 21.67 -6.44 -14.90
C TRP A 640 23.14 -6.85 -15.00
N HIS A 641 23.41 -8.13 -15.30
CA HIS A 641 24.77 -8.67 -15.34
C HIS A 641 25.68 -7.92 -16.33
N ARG A 642 25.10 -7.36 -17.40
CA ARG A 642 25.82 -6.54 -18.39
C ARG A 642 25.90 -5.08 -17.98
N ARG A 643 24.81 -4.51 -17.46
CA ARG A 643 24.77 -3.12 -16.98
C ARG A 643 25.73 -2.89 -15.82
N LYS A 644 25.71 -3.77 -14.82
CA LYS A 644 26.57 -3.76 -13.63
C LYS A 644 28.05 -3.53 -13.95
N GLU A 645 28.61 -4.30 -14.88
CA GLU A 645 30.04 -4.19 -15.22
C GLU A 645 30.38 -2.84 -15.86
N ARG A 646 29.46 -2.29 -16.66
CA ARG A 646 29.62 -0.94 -17.24
C ARG A 646 29.46 0.15 -16.18
N LEU A 647 28.45 0.05 -15.32
CA LEU A 647 28.23 0.97 -14.20
C LEU A 647 29.43 1.02 -13.26
N LEU A 648 29.91 -0.14 -12.77
CA LEU A 648 31.07 -0.21 -11.89
C LEU A 648 32.32 0.37 -12.55
N ARG A 649 32.56 0.07 -13.83
CA ARG A 649 33.69 0.63 -14.58
C ARG A 649 33.60 2.15 -14.69
N GLU A 650 32.42 2.68 -14.98
CA GLU A 650 32.18 4.12 -15.10
C GLU A 650 32.37 4.84 -13.75
N ILE A 651 31.78 4.29 -12.68
CA ILE A 651 31.88 4.82 -11.31
C ILE A 651 33.33 4.81 -10.82
N LEU A 652 34.01 3.67 -10.91
CA LEU A 652 35.38 3.53 -10.43
C LEU A 652 36.37 4.36 -11.25
N LYS A 653 36.11 4.57 -12.55
CA LYS A 653 36.94 5.44 -13.41
C LYS A 653 36.89 6.91 -12.98
N GLN A 654 35.77 7.39 -12.42
CA GLN A 654 35.69 8.76 -11.90
C GLN A 654 36.52 8.95 -10.62
N ASP A 655 36.78 7.87 -9.88
CA ASP A 655 37.59 7.87 -8.65
C ASP A 655 37.18 8.97 -7.64
N ALA A 656 35.87 9.20 -7.50
CA ALA A 656 35.34 10.24 -6.63
C ALA A 656 35.53 9.90 -5.15
N ASP A 657 35.75 10.91 -4.30
CA ASP A 657 35.93 10.68 -2.87
C ASP A 657 34.61 10.36 -2.16
N ILE A 658 33.50 10.86 -2.72
CA ILE A 658 32.14 10.60 -2.26
C ILE A 658 31.26 10.31 -3.49
N ILE A 659 30.51 9.21 -3.45
CA ILE A 659 29.64 8.78 -4.55
C ILE A 659 28.23 8.61 -4.00
N CYS A 660 27.29 9.39 -4.53
CA CYS A 660 25.87 9.35 -4.18
C CYS A 660 25.09 8.64 -5.29
N LEU A 661 24.52 7.47 -4.99
CA LEU A 661 23.76 6.68 -5.94
C LEU A 661 22.27 6.65 -5.59
N GLN A 662 21.42 6.83 -6.58
CA GLN A 662 19.96 6.64 -6.51
C GLN A 662 19.58 5.37 -7.26
N GLU A 663 18.39 4.82 -6.98
CA GLU A 663 17.91 3.55 -7.51
C GLU A 663 18.88 2.37 -7.28
N MET A 664 19.57 2.39 -6.14
CA MET A 664 20.42 1.28 -5.74
C MET A 664 19.55 0.14 -5.20
N GLN A 665 19.41 -0.95 -5.97
CA GLN A 665 18.67 -2.14 -5.55
C GLN A 665 19.36 -2.85 -4.37
N LYS A 666 18.59 -3.34 -3.40
CA LYS A 666 19.11 -3.89 -2.13
C LYS A 666 20.09 -5.06 -2.31
N ASP A 667 19.73 -6.02 -3.15
CA ASP A 667 20.53 -7.20 -3.46
C ASP A 667 21.78 -6.82 -4.27
N HIS A 668 21.64 -5.94 -5.26
CA HIS A 668 22.77 -5.43 -6.04
C HIS A 668 23.77 -4.66 -5.18
N TYR A 669 23.28 -3.86 -4.22
CA TYR A 669 24.13 -3.23 -3.21
C TYR A 669 24.91 -4.28 -2.42
N LYS A 670 24.22 -5.29 -1.88
CA LYS A 670 24.82 -6.29 -0.99
C LYS A 670 25.83 -7.19 -1.70
N HIS A 671 25.52 -7.61 -2.93
CA HIS A 671 26.25 -8.67 -3.62
C HIS A 671 27.23 -8.16 -4.68
N ASP A 672 26.94 -7.02 -5.30
CA ASP A 672 27.75 -6.52 -6.42
C ASP A 672 28.53 -5.25 -6.06
N PHE A 673 27.86 -4.22 -5.56
CA PHE A 673 28.48 -2.91 -5.34
C PHE A 673 29.29 -2.86 -4.06
N ARG A 674 28.71 -3.22 -2.90
CA ARG A 674 29.40 -3.08 -1.61
C ARG A 674 30.73 -3.84 -1.56
N PRO A 675 30.81 -5.13 -1.95
CA PRO A 675 32.09 -5.84 -1.94
C PRO A 675 33.12 -5.16 -2.85
N LYS A 676 32.72 -4.84 -4.09
CA LYS A 676 33.62 -4.21 -5.06
C LYS A 676 34.12 -2.84 -4.60
N MET A 677 33.25 -2.02 -4.02
CA MET A 677 33.62 -0.68 -3.55
C MET A 677 34.50 -0.75 -2.29
N VAL A 678 34.28 -1.71 -1.39
CA VAL A 678 35.16 -1.96 -0.24
C VAL A 678 36.56 -2.34 -0.69
N ASP A 679 36.70 -3.19 -1.71
CA ASP A 679 38.00 -3.55 -2.31
C ASP A 679 38.74 -2.32 -2.88
N HIS A 680 38.02 -1.24 -3.22
CA HIS A 680 38.57 0.01 -3.73
C HIS A 680 38.69 1.11 -2.65
N GLY A 681 38.63 0.75 -1.36
CA GLY A 681 38.87 1.66 -0.23
C GLY A 681 37.66 2.46 0.24
N TYR A 682 36.47 2.15 -0.27
CA TYR A 682 35.24 2.83 0.13
C TYR A 682 34.54 2.13 1.30
N ASN A 683 33.89 2.92 2.14
CA ASN A 683 32.80 2.45 2.99
C ASN A 683 31.49 3.10 2.55
N SER A 684 30.35 2.64 3.07
CA SER A 684 29.05 3.10 2.58
C SER A 684 27.98 3.21 3.65
N ILE A 685 27.00 4.06 3.35
CA ILE A 685 25.72 4.19 4.06
C ILE A 685 24.62 3.92 3.04
N TYR A 686 23.64 3.08 3.39
CA TYR A 686 22.58 2.67 2.49
C TYR A 686 21.22 2.76 3.19
N ILE A 687 20.22 3.22 2.45
CA ILE A 687 18.80 3.14 2.83
C ILE A 687 18.02 2.56 1.65
N LYS A 688 17.24 1.51 1.91
CA LYS A 688 16.18 1.09 0.99
C LYS A 688 14.98 2.02 1.21
N ARG A 689 14.29 2.38 0.14
CA ARG A 689 12.95 2.96 0.23
C ARG A 689 12.05 2.06 1.09
N SER A 690 11.12 2.68 1.81
CA SER A 690 10.15 1.95 2.65
C SER A 690 9.18 1.13 1.79
N GLY A 691 8.34 0.33 2.45
CA GLY A 691 7.35 -0.51 1.76
C GLY A 691 7.98 -1.62 0.91
N ASP A 692 7.32 -1.90 -0.22
CA ASP A 692 7.63 -2.97 -1.17
C ASP A 692 8.76 -2.64 -2.15
N LYS A 693 9.23 -1.39 -2.19
CA LYS A 693 10.24 -0.90 -3.14
C LYS A 693 11.57 -1.63 -2.97
N SER A 694 12.21 -2.05 -4.06
CA SER A 694 13.45 -2.86 -4.00
C SER A 694 14.72 -2.02 -3.95
N ASP A 695 14.61 -0.72 -4.27
CA ASP A 695 15.69 0.24 -4.47
C ASP A 695 15.78 1.29 -3.35
N GLY A 696 16.81 2.12 -3.40
CA GLY A 696 16.95 3.29 -2.54
C GLY A 696 18.22 4.09 -2.81
N CYS A 697 18.70 4.79 -1.79
CA CYS A 697 19.88 5.64 -1.90
C CYS A 697 21.10 4.97 -1.25
N CYS A 698 22.28 5.18 -1.85
CA CYS A 698 23.56 4.74 -1.30
C CYS A 698 24.58 5.87 -1.36
N LEU A 699 25.38 6.03 -0.31
CA LEU A 699 26.51 6.95 -0.27
C LEU A 699 27.78 6.15 0.02
N PHE A 700 28.70 6.10 -0.94
CA PHE A 700 30.05 5.57 -0.76
C PHE A 700 31.04 6.70 -0.46
N TYR A 701 32.04 6.46 0.38
CA TYR A 701 33.10 7.44 0.68
C TYR A 701 34.45 6.76 0.91
N LYS A 702 35.53 7.41 0.47
CA LYS A 702 36.91 6.94 0.66
C LYS A 702 37.36 7.07 2.10
N THR A 703 37.68 5.94 2.74
CA THR A 703 37.99 5.87 4.18
C THR A 703 39.36 6.40 4.56
N ASP A 704 40.29 6.44 3.61
CA ASP A 704 41.63 7.01 3.75
C ASP A 704 41.64 8.54 3.67
N ARG A 705 40.61 9.15 3.06
CA ARG A 705 40.49 10.60 2.89
C ARG A 705 39.47 11.26 3.79
N LEU A 706 38.44 10.52 4.21
CA LEU A 706 37.29 11.06 4.93
C LEU A 706 36.94 10.18 6.13
N LYS A 707 36.77 10.83 7.28
CA LYS A 707 36.19 10.22 8.48
C LYS A 707 34.71 10.57 8.55
N LEU A 708 33.84 9.56 8.61
CA LEU A 708 32.42 9.75 8.89
C LEU A 708 32.24 10.13 10.36
N ILE A 709 31.63 11.29 10.62
CA ILE A 709 31.37 11.80 11.97
C ILE A 709 29.96 11.43 12.42
N ALA A 710 28.98 11.63 11.55
CA ALA A 710 27.59 11.28 11.80
C ALA A 710 26.88 11.00 10.48
N SER A 711 25.83 10.19 10.51
CA SER A 711 24.95 9.98 9.37
C SER A 711 23.50 9.84 9.82
N LYS A 712 22.59 10.12 8.88
CA LYS A 712 21.15 10.01 9.07
C LYS A 712 20.53 9.45 7.80
N THR A 713 19.71 8.42 7.99
CA THR A 713 18.78 7.92 6.97
C THR A 713 17.45 8.63 7.13
N VAL A 714 16.84 9.08 6.03
CA VAL A 714 15.61 9.88 6.04
C VAL A 714 14.55 9.18 5.19
N PRO A 715 13.72 8.29 5.77
CA PRO A 715 12.52 7.82 5.09
C PRO A 715 11.49 8.96 5.04
N PHE A 716 11.04 9.34 3.84
CA PHE A 716 10.07 10.42 3.72
C PHE A 716 8.66 9.99 4.08
N TYR A 717 8.33 8.69 3.99
CA TYR A 717 7.05 8.20 4.49
C TYR A 717 6.94 8.48 6.00
N GLN A 718 5.91 9.24 6.40
CA GLN A 718 5.63 9.56 7.78
C GLN A 718 4.18 9.18 8.07
N LYS A 719 4.00 8.09 8.84
CA LYS A 719 2.69 7.47 9.13
C LYS A 719 1.60 8.46 9.56
N ASN A 720 1.98 9.52 10.26
CA ASN A 720 1.07 10.51 10.85
C ASN A 720 1.00 11.83 10.07
N ILE A 721 1.67 11.93 8.93
CA ILE A 721 1.70 13.14 8.09
C ILE A 721 1.21 12.75 6.70
N GLN A 722 -0.08 13.01 6.43
CA GLN A 722 -0.77 12.55 5.22
C GLN A 722 -0.07 12.94 3.90
N LEU A 723 0.51 14.14 3.83
CA LEU A 723 1.19 14.61 2.62
C LEU A 723 2.49 13.84 2.34
N LEU A 724 3.05 13.18 3.36
CA LEU A 724 4.26 12.37 3.31
C LEU A 724 3.90 10.87 3.28
N ASP A 725 3.08 10.47 2.30
CA ASP A 725 2.57 9.12 2.09
C ASP A 725 3.33 8.31 1.01
N ARG A 726 4.57 8.72 0.70
CA ARG A 726 5.39 8.09 -0.35
C ARG A 726 6.71 7.58 0.21
N ASP A 727 7.10 6.40 -0.26
CA ASP A 727 8.27 5.65 0.20
C ASP A 727 9.63 6.19 -0.27
N ASN A 728 9.68 7.39 -0.83
CA ASN A 728 10.94 8.03 -1.21
C ASN A 728 11.83 8.24 0.03
N CYS A 729 13.13 8.43 -0.18
CA CYS A 729 14.08 8.54 0.92
C CYS A 729 15.26 9.46 0.59
N GLY A 730 16.00 9.83 1.64
CA GLY A 730 17.28 10.52 1.55
C GLY A 730 18.31 9.98 2.55
N LEU A 731 19.55 10.41 2.37
CA LEU A 731 20.71 10.12 3.21
C LEU A 731 21.47 11.40 3.47
N ILE A 732 22.00 11.54 4.68
CA ILE A 732 22.81 12.69 5.09
C ILE A 732 24.03 12.15 5.83
N ALA A 733 25.20 12.68 5.54
CA ALA A 733 26.45 12.31 6.17
C ALA A 733 27.30 13.55 6.45
N LEU A 734 27.84 13.63 7.67
CA LEU A 734 28.77 14.66 8.11
C LEU A 734 30.18 14.08 8.11
N PHE A 735 31.08 14.70 7.35
CA PHE A 735 32.44 14.23 7.15
C PHE A 735 33.49 15.18 7.70
N GLN A 736 34.60 14.60 8.15
CA GLN A 736 35.83 15.29 8.47
C GLN A 736 36.94 14.87 7.49
N PRO A 737 37.67 15.81 6.86
CA PRO A 737 38.86 15.52 6.09
C PRO A 737 39.98 14.88 6.92
N ILE A 738 40.61 13.84 6.38
CA ILE A 738 41.81 13.24 6.94
C ILE A 738 43.03 13.88 6.27
N THR A 739 43.56 14.95 6.88
CA THR A 739 44.78 15.63 6.42
C THR A 739 45.46 16.34 7.60
N PRO A 740 46.81 16.49 7.62
CA PRO A 740 47.53 17.06 8.77
C PRO A 740 47.08 18.47 9.21
N ASN A 741 46.54 19.23 8.25
CA ASN A 741 46.09 20.61 8.43
C ASN A 741 44.62 20.73 8.85
N ALA A 742 43.84 19.65 8.80
CA ALA A 742 42.44 19.67 9.21
C ALA A 742 42.32 19.62 10.74
N THR A 743 41.29 20.29 11.24
CA THR A 743 40.89 20.33 12.65
C THR A 743 39.55 19.61 12.83
N SER A 744 39.13 19.36 14.08
CA SER A 744 37.80 18.83 14.40
C SER A 744 36.65 19.72 13.91
N ASP A 745 36.92 21.01 13.72
CA ASP A 745 35.97 21.99 13.21
C ASP A 745 35.87 22.02 11.67
N ASP A 746 36.69 21.23 10.98
CA ASP A 746 36.74 21.20 9.52
C ASP A 746 35.69 20.26 8.90
N LEU A 747 34.48 20.24 9.43
CA LEU A 747 33.39 19.39 8.96
C LEU A 747 32.65 19.97 7.76
N PHE A 748 32.07 19.08 6.95
CA PHE A 748 31.14 19.39 5.87
C PHE A 748 30.08 18.29 5.74
N CYS A 749 28.88 18.67 5.30
CA CYS A 749 27.72 17.80 5.18
C CYS A 749 27.50 17.45 3.70
N VAL A 750 27.26 16.17 3.42
CA VAL A 750 26.82 15.68 2.10
C VAL A 750 25.50 14.96 2.27
N ALA A 751 24.53 15.32 1.45
CA ALA A 751 23.21 14.72 1.45
C ALA A 751 22.86 14.21 0.04
N THR A 752 22.07 13.14 -0.05
CA THR A 752 21.52 12.67 -1.32
C THR A 752 20.08 12.19 -1.17
N THR A 753 19.26 12.38 -2.20
CA THR A 753 17.85 11.93 -2.19
C THR A 753 17.37 11.53 -3.58
N HIS A 754 16.26 10.80 -3.62
CA HIS A 754 15.47 10.55 -4.83
C HIS A 754 14.01 10.94 -4.52
N LEU A 755 13.58 12.10 -5.01
CA LEU A 755 12.23 12.62 -4.80
C LEU A 755 11.19 11.84 -5.60
N LEU A 756 9.91 12.00 -5.25
CA LEU A 756 8.79 11.37 -5.96
C LEU A 756 8.86 11.63 -7.48
N PHE A 757 8.67 10.61 -8.32
CA PHE A 757 8.68 10.80 -9.78
C PHE A 757 7.50 11.66 -10.28
N SER A 758 6.29 11.37 -9.79
CA SER A 758 5.03 11.89 -10.34
C SER A 758 5.03 13.40 -10.62
N PRO A 759 4.81 13.84 -11.87
CA PRO A 759 4.74 15.26 -12.22
C PRO A 759 3.51 15.95 -11.64
N LYS A 760 2.49 15.18 -11.22
CA LYS A 760 1.21 15.71 -10.71
C LYS A 760 1.25 16.09 -9.23
N ARG A 761 2.29 15.65 -8.50
CA ARG A 761 2.34 15.71 -7.03
C ARG A 761 3.49 16.59 -6.53
N GLY A 762 3.53 17.82 -7.02
CA GLY A 762 4.47 18.84 -6.55
C GLY A 762 4.33 19.19 -5.08
N ASP A 763 3.11 19.09 -4.53
CA ASP A 763 2.81 19.15 -3.10
C ASP A 763 3.67 18.18 -2.27
N ILE A 764 3.74 16.91 -2.69
CA ILE A 764 4.57 15.90 -2.02
C ILE A 764 6.05 16.22 -2.20
N LYS A 765 6.49 16.62 -3.41
CA LYS A 765 7.91 16.96 -3.66
C LYS A 765 8.38 18.11 -2.77
N LEU A 766 7.58 19.15 -2.61
CA LEU A 766 7.87 20.25 -1.70
C LEU A 766 7.89 19.81 -0.25
N ALA A 767 6.94 18.98 0.19
CA ALA A 767 6.93 18.44 1.56
C ALA A 767 8.16 17.56 1.84
N GLN A 768 8.56 16.71 0.89
CA GLN A 768 9.78 15.89 0.98
C GLN A 768 11.02 16.78 1.13
N ILE A 769 11.13 17.85 0.34
CA ILE A 769 12.23 18.82 0.46
C ILE A 769 12.17 19.59 1.77
N GLN A 770 10.99 20.04 2.22
CA GLN A 770 10.82 20.75 3.49
C GLN A 770 11.35 19.90 4.66
N TYR A 771 10.95 18.62 4.70
CA TYR A 771 11.40 17.67 5.72
C TYR A 771 12.90 17.33 5.57
N PHE A 772 13.38 17.10 4.35
CA PHE A 772 14.79 16.79 4.12
C PHE A 772 15.72 17.95 4.51
N LEU A 773 15.31 19.19 4.24
CA LEU A 773 16.05 20.38 4.67
C LEU A 773 16.08 20.54 6.19
N ALA A 774 15.04 20.10 6.92
CA ALA A 774 15.02 20.08 8.38
C ALA A 774 15.99 19.05 8.97
N GLU A 775 16.06 17.86 8.38
CA GLU A 775 17.04 16.84 8.76
C GLU A 775 18.48 17.30 8.44
N ILE A 776 18.68 17.95 7.28
CA ILE A 776 19.96 18.57 6.92
C ILE A 776 20.29 19.69 7.91
N ASP A 777 19.32 20.51 8.31
CA ASP A 777 19.50 21.56 9.31
C ASP A 777 20.06 20.97 10.60
N GLN A 778 19.38 19.97 11.16
CA GLN A 778 19.76 19.34 12.42
C GLN A 778 21.19 18.79 12.41
N LEU A 779 21.62 18.14 11.33
CA LEU A 779 22.95 17.52 11.25
C LEU A 779 24.07 18.51 10.86
N SER A 780 23.74 19.63 10.21
CA SER A 780 24.73 20.59 9.68
C SER A 780 24.94 21.84 10.56
N VAL A 781 24.17 22.00 11.65
CA VAL A 781 24.36 23.11 12.60
C VAL A 781 25.72 23.01 13.27
N LYS A 782 26.48 24.10 13.20
CA LYS A 782 27.74 24.29 13.91
C LYS A 782 27.56 25.10 15.19
N ASP A 783 26.78 26.17 15.11
CA ASP A 783 26.44 27.03 16.24
C ASP A 783 24.99 27.49 16.06
N SER A 784 24.12 27.01 16.95
CA SER A 784 22.68 27.27 16.93
C SER A 784 22.33 28.72 17.29
N THR A 785 23.20 29.42 18.03
CA THR A 785 22.99 30.82 18.42
C THR A 785 23.31 31.79 17.28
N LEU A 786 24.32 31.47 16.48
CA LEU A 786 24.77 32.29 15.34
C LEU A 786 24.15 31.86 14.00
N ASN A 787 23.22 30.89 14.02
CA ASN A 787 22.64 30.28 12.81
C ASN A 787 23.72 29.88 11.79
N SER A 788 24.81 29.30 12.30
CA SER A 788 25.99 28.96 11.51
C SER A 788 25.98 27.48 11.18
N TYR A 789 26.16 27.17 9.90
CA TYR A 789 26.20 25.80 9.37
C TYR A 789 27.60 25.42 8.90
N TYR A 790 27.91 24.13 8.96
CA TYR A 790 28.97 23.54 8.15
C TYR A 790 28.62 23.67 6.67
N PRO A 791 29.60 23.66 5.74
CA PRO A 791 29.29 23.64 4.31
C PRO A 791 28.46 22.41 3.94
N ILE A 792 27.45 22.59 3.11
CA ILE A 792 26.49 21.54 2.74
C ILE A 792 26.55 21.32 1.24
N ILE A 793 26.58 20.07 0.82
CA ILE A 793 26.35 19.62 -0.57
C ILE A 793 25.12 18.71 -0.57
N VAL A 794 24.18 18.94 -1.47
CA VAL A 794 22.96 18.14 -1.64
C VAL A 794 22.89 17.64 -3.08
N CYS A 795 22.87 16.33 -3.26
CA CYS A 795 22.88 15.67 -4.55
C CYS A 795 21.61 14.85 -4.79
N GLY A 796 21.39 14.45 -6.03
CA GLY A 796 20.49 13.34 -6.37
C GLY A 796 19.48 13.69 -7.44
N ASP A 797 18.46 12.85 -7.55
CA ASP A 797 17.37 12.98 -8.51
C ASP A 797 16.20 13.70 -7.84
N PHE A 798 15.97 14.94 -8.26
CA PHE A 798 14.92 15.78 -7.70
C PHE A 798 13.60 15.63 -8.46
N ASN A 799 13.59 14.91 -9.59
CA ASN A 799 12.44 14.84 -10.48
C ASN A 799 11.82 16.23 -10.72
N ALA A 800 12.68 17.22 -10.96
CA ALA A 800 12.30 18.62 -11.14
C ALA A 800 13.18 19.27 -12.20
N GLN A 801 12.57 19.96 -13.16
CA GLN A 801 13.28 20.65 -14.22
C GLN A 801 13.98 21.93 -13.72
N PRO A 802 14.96 22.45 -14.47
CA PRO A 802 15.56 23.74 -14.16
C PRO A 802 14.49 24.84 -14.19
N GLN A 803 14.72 25.93 -13.46
CA GLN A 803 13.77 27.05 -13.33
C GLN A 803 12.39 26.72 -12.74
N SER A 804 12.11 25.46 -12.39
CA SER A 804 10.89 25.07 -11.68
C SER A 804 10.78 25.79 -10.32
N PRO A 805 9.56 26.02 -9.80
CA PRO A 805 9.36 26.58 -8.47
C PRO A 805 10.15 25.85 -7.37
N LEU A 806 10.25 24.52 -7.44
CA LEU A 806 11.05 23.73 -6.50
C LEU A 806 12.55 24.04 -6.60
N SER A 807 13.12 24.08 -7.81
CA SER A 807 14.54 24.41 -8.00
C SER A 807 14.84 25.85 -7.56
N LYS A 808 13.92 26.80 -7.84
CA LYS A 808 14.03 28.19 -7.39
C LYS A 808 13.92 28.32 -5.87
N PHE A 809 13.10 27.51 -5.21
CA PHE A 809 13.04 27.47 -3.76
C PHE A 809 14.40 27.14 -3.16
N LEU A 810 15.07 26.09 -3.65
CA LEU A 810 16.40 25.68 -3.17
C LEU A 810 17.46 26.78 -3.34
N ILE A 811 17.43 27.53 -4.44
CA ILE A 811 18.39 28.60 -4.71
C ILE A 811 18.06 29.88 -3.92
N ASN A 812 16.81 30.32 -3.97
CA ASN A 812 16.37 31.60 -3.41
C ASN A 812 16.14 31.53 -1.89
N GLY A 813 16.02 30.32 -1.34
CA GLY A 813 15.73 30.09 0.07
C GLY A 813 14.31 30.45 0.48
N HIS A 814 13.41 30.70 -0.46
CA HIS A 814 12.00 30.93 -0.16
C HIS A 814 11.10 30.63 -1.35
N ILE A 815 9.86 30.25 -1.06
CA ILE A 815 8.79 30.06 -2.03
C ILE A 815 7.45 30.41 -1.37
N LYS A 816 6.64 31.23 -2.05
CA LYS A 816 5.22 31.35 -1.75
C LYS A 816 4.50 30.33 -2.61
N TYR A 817 4.06 29.22 -2.02
CA TYR A 817 3.66 28.04 -2.79
C TYR A 817 2.19 28.03 -3.18
N ASP A 818 1.32 28.74 -2.46
CA ASP A 818 -0.10 28.90 -2.80
C ASP A 818 -0.35 29.68 -4.10
N THR A 819 0.68 30.28 -4.71
CA THR A 819 0.59 30.88 -6.04
C THR A 819 0.74 29.86 -7.17
N TYR A 820 1.06 28.60 -6.85
CA TYR A 820 1.30 27.55 -7.83
C TYR A 820 0.30 26.40 -7.70
N ARG A 821 0.04 25.74 -8.82
CA ARG A 821 -0.69 24.47 -8.90
C ARG A 821 0.29 23.32 -8.67
N CYS A 822 -0.18 22.19 -8.15
CA CYS A 822 0.69 21.04 -7.86
C CYS A 822 1.52 20.57 -9.06
N ILE A 823 0.98 20.70 -10.28
CA ILE A 823 1.65 20.29 -11.53
C ILE A 823 2.79 21.23 -11.95
N GLU A 824 2.83 22.46 -11.44
CA GLU A 824 3.79 23.49 -11.87
C GLU A 824 5.09 23.41 -11.07
N ILE A 825 5.03 22.90 -9.84
CA ILE A 825 6.13 22.90 -8.88
C ILE A 825 7.41 22.25 -9.40
N SER A 826 7.30 21.11 -10.09
CA SER A 826 8.48 20.40 -10.61
C SER A 826 8.84 20.79 -12.03
N GLY A 827 8.01 21.58 -12.73
CA GLY A 827 8.24 21.96 -14.13
C GLY A 827 8.12 20.81 -15.16
N GLN A 828 7.89 19.57 -14.72
CA GLN A 828 7.67 18.41 -15.61
C GLN A 828 6.26 18.44 -16.21
N ILE A 829 5.94 19.47 -16.99
CA ILE A 829 4.61 19.68 -17.57
C ILE A 829 4.51 18.86 -18.87
N PRO A 830 3.68 17.79 -18.94
CA PRO A 830 3.54 17.03 -20.18
C PRO A 830 2.80 17.87 -21.22
N GLN A 831 3.24 17.82 -22.48
CA GLN A 831 2.63 18.59 -23.59
C GLN A 831 1.12 18.32 -23.76
N SER A 832 0.63 17.15 -23.35
CA SER A 832 -0.79 16.77 -23.38
C SER A 832 -1.66 17.37 -22.27
N ILE A 833 -1.06 18.02 -21.25
CA ILE A 833 -1.74 18.48 -20.02
C ILE A 833 -1.84 20.01 -19.93
N VAL A 834 -1.28 20.75 -20.90
CA VAL A 834 -1.27 22.23 -20.89
C VAL A 834 -2.68 22.86 -20.77
N ASN A 835 -3.72 22.15 -21.23
CA ASN A 835 -5.12 22.61 -21.17
C ASN A 835 -5.95 22.02 -20.01
N ASN A 836 -5.32 21.31 -19.06
CA ASN A 836 -6.06 20.57 -18.04
C ASN A 836 -6.52 21.48 -16.89
N ARG A 837 -7.80 21.85 -16.86
CA ARG A 837 -8.45 22.65 -15.80
C ARG A 837 -8.59 21.92 -14.45
N PHE A 838 -8.02 20.72 -14.30
CA PHE A 838 -8.18 19.80 -13.16
C PHE A 838 -6.96 19.71 -12.22
N SER A 839 -6.00 20.63 -12.31
CA SER A 839 -4.86 20.68 -11.38
C SER A 839 -5.22 21.50 -10.14
N PHE A 840 -5.10 20.89 -8.95
CA PHE A 840 -5.36 21.55 -7.67
C PHE A 840 -4.33 22.65 -7.37
N GLN A 841 -4.82 23.78 -6.85
CA GLN A 841 -3.97 24.81 -6.26
C GLN A 841 -3.37 24.28 -4.96
N LEU A 842 -2.12 24.63 -4.68
CA LEU A 842 -1.55 24.37 -3.36
C LEU A 842 -2.27 25.19 -2.28
N PRO A 843 -2.37 24.65 -1.06
CA PRO A 843 -3.22 25.27 -0.06
C PRO A 843 -2.59 26.55 0.50
N SER A 844 -3.40 27.49 0.97
CA SER A 844 -2.92 28.74 1.58
C SER A 844 -2.48 28.61 3.04
N ASN A 845 -2.66 27.43 3.65
CA ASN A 845 -2.21 27.10 5.00
C ASN A 845 -0.87 26.34 4.97
N GLU A 846 -0.34 25.97 6.14
CA GLU A 846 0.95 25.27 6.29
C GLU A 846 1.00 23.94 5.52
N LEU A 847 2.08 23.71 4.77
CA LEU A 847 2.26 22.52 3.93
C LEU A 847 2.46 21.25 4.77
N LEU A 848 3.29 21.34 5.80
CA LEU A 848 3.44 20.34 6.86
C LEU A 848 3.06 20.98 8.19
N PRO A 849 2.51 20.21 9.15
CA PRO A 849 2.22 20.72 10.48
C PRO A 849 3.49 21.30 11.11
N SER A 850 3.45 22.55 11.60
CA SER A 850 4.62 23.17 12.26
C SER A 850 5.06 22.46 13.54
N SER A 851 4.21 21.62 14.13
CA SER A 851 4.57 20.69 15.22
C SER A 851 5.49 19.56 14.76
N PHE A 852 5.55 19.28 13.47
CA PHE A 852 6.46 18.32 12.85
C PHE A 852 7.67 19.03 12.24
N VAL A 853 7.44 19.89 11.23
CA VAL A 853 8.48 20.69 10.57
C VAL A 853 7.94 22.08 10.31
N THR A 854 8.64 23.09 10.78
CA THR A 854 8.24 24.50 10.63
C THR A 854 8.40 24.99 9.18
N SER A 855 7.75 26.11 8.86
CA SER A 855 7.84 26.74 7.55
C SER A 855 9.25 27.24 7.17
N ASP A 856 10.17 27.40 8.14
CA ASP A 856 11.59 27.68 7.90
C ASP A 856 12.47 26.42 7.73
N CYS A 857 11.84 25.28 7.46
CA CYS A 857 12.47 23.97 7.24
C CYS A 857 13.35 23.54 8.42
N ARG A 858 12.81 23.58 9.64
CA ARG A 858 13.48 23.12 10.87
C ARG A 858 12.55 22.27 11.72
N PHE A 859 13.12 21.46 12.58
CA PHE A 859 12.34 20.85 13.66
C PHE A 859 11.98 21.89 14.72
N PRO A 860 10.76 21.86 15.28
CA PRO A 860 10.37 22.76 16.36
C PRO A 860 11.28 22.52 17.58
N LYS A 861 11.72 23.61 18.22
CA LYS A 861 12.50 23.54 19.47
C LYS A 861 11.59 23.09 20.62
N GLU A 862 12.07 22.22 21.50
CA GLU A 862 11.35 21.87 22.72
C GLU A 862 10.99 23.14 23.51
N ILE A 863 9.71 23.27 23.85
CA ILE A 863 9.19 24.39 24.63
C ILE A 863 9.77 24.28 26.04
N SER A 864 10.66 25.21 26.41
CA SER A 864 11.07 25.37 27.81
C SER A 864 9.80 25.63 28.65
N SER A 865 9.74 25.09 29.86
CA SER A 865 8.59 25.22 30.78
C SER A 865 8.30 26.67 31.24
N ASN A 866 8.96 27.66 30.65
CA ASN A 866 8.87 29.06 30.99
C ASN A 866 7.72 29.75 30.22
N LYS A 867 6.80 30.39 30.95
CA LYS A 867 5.60 31.07 30.41
C LYS A 867 5.90 32.14 29.35
N LYS A 868 7.10 32.72 29.37
CA LYS A 868 7.55 33.73 28.38
C LYS A 868 7.83 33.11 27.01
N ASP A 869 8.40 31.91 26.98
CA ASP A 869 8.73 31.21 25.73
C ASP A 869 7.46 30.64 25.08
N GLN A 870 6.47 30.23 25.88
CA GLN A 870 5.14 29.83 25.38
C GLN A 870 4.39 30.98 24.70
N LEU A 871 4.43 32.18 25.27
CA LEU A 871 3.79 33.36 24.66
C LEU A 871 4.48 33.78 23.36
N ILE A 872 5.80 33.67 23.29
CA ILE A 872 6.58 33.92 22.06
C ILE A 872 6.27 32.85 21.00
N PHE A 873 6.16 31.58 21.39
CA PHE A 873 5.78 30.49 20.49
C PHE A 873 4.35 30.64 19.95
N GLN A 874 3.37 31.01 20.79
CA GLN A 874 2.01 31.35 20.35
C GLN A 874 1.99 32.55 19.40
N THR A 875 2.83 33.57 19.66
CA THR A 875 2.94 34.73 18.78
C THR A 875 3.65 34.39 17.45
N TYR A 876 4.56 33.42 17.45
CA TYR A 876 5.22 32.88 16.26
C TYR A 876 4.24 32.05 15.41
N MET A 877 3.48 31.15 16.03
CA MET A 877 2.40 30.37 15.39
C MET A 877 1.30 31.25 14.79
N ASN A 878 0.97 32.37 15.44
CA ASN A 878 0.00 33.35 14.91
C ASN A 878 0.55 34.18 13.73
N ARG A 879 1.86 34.10 13.44
CA ARG A 879 2.50 34.79 12.30
C ARG A 879 2.87 33.85 11.14
N THR A 880 2.86 32.52 11.33
CA THR A 880 3.25 31.52 10.31
C THR A 880 2.10 31.01 9.44
N SER A 881 0.90 31.58 9.55
CA SER A 881 -0.29 31.26 8.73
C SER A 881 -0.16 31.62 7.25
N SER A 882 1.05 31.83 6.73
CA SER A 882 1.32 32.15 5.34
C SER A 882 1.85 30.92 4.61
N ALA A 883 1.33 30.64 3.41
CA ALA A 883 1.82 29.62 2.48
C ALA A 883 3.22 29.93 1.90
N ILE A 884 4.18 30.20 2.78
CA ILE A 884 5.55 30.57 2.47
C ILE A 884 6.45 29.55 3.17
N LEU A 885 7.26 28.83 2.39
CA LEU A 885 8.40 28.08 2.92
C LEU A 885 9.67 28.92 2.78
N THR A 886 10.56 28.80 3.76
CA THR A 886 11.86 29.46 3.75
C THR A 886 12.96 28.50 4.21
N HIS A 887 14.19 28.76 3.81
CA HIS A 887 15.37 28.15 4.41
C HIS A 887 16.57 29.08 4.33
N ASN A 888 17.45 29.02 5.34
CA ASN A 888 18.62 29.89 5.42
C ASN A 888 19.88 29.30 4.74
N LYS A 889 19.74 28.17 4.05
CA LYS A 889 20.82 27.54 3.29
C LYS A 889 20.90 28.20 1.91
N LYS A 890 21.86 29.09 1.69
CA LYS A 890 22.07 29.74 0.37
C LYS A 890 22.72 28.76 -0.62
N PHE A 891 21.92 27.93 -1.28
CA PHE A 891 22.44 26.97 -2.24
C PHE A 891 22.77 27.63 -3.58
N ASN A 892 23.79 27.11 -4.23
CA ASN A 892 24.09 27.29 -5.65
C ASN A 892 24.08 25.92 -6.32
N SER A 893 23.71 25.86 -7.59
CA SER A 893 23.86 24.66 -8.40
C SER A 893 25.28 24.60 -8.99
N VAL A 894 25.83 23.39 -9.14
CA VAL A 894 27.04 23.14 -9.93
C VAL A 894 26.77 23.33 -11.43
N TYR A 895 25.59 22.92 -11.88
CA TYR A 895 25.13 23.00 -13.27
C TYR A 895 24.29 24.26 -13.48
N ASP A 896 24.35 24.85 -14.67
CA ASP A 896 23.68 26.14 -14.90
C ASP A 896 22.18 25.90 -15.09
N LEU A 897 21.38 26.36 -14.13
CA LEU A 897 19.92 26.19 -14.20
C LEU A 897 19.26 27.06 -15.27
N ASN A 898 19.99 27.99 -15.90
CA ASN A 898 19.50 28.77 -17.04
C ASN A 898 19.80 28.09 -18.38
N ASP A 899 20.73 27.14 -18.40
CA ASP A 899 21.02 26.33 -19.59
C ASP A 899 20.03 25.16 -19.63
N LEU A 900 18.98 25.31 -20.45
CA LEU A 900 17.95 24.28 -20.63
C LEU A 900 18.35 23.22 -21.66
N SER A 901 19.53 23.33 -22.27
CA SER A 901 20.01 22.36 -23.25
C SER A 901 20.81 21.21 -22.63
N GLU A 902 21.34 21.36 -21.42
CA GLU A 902 21.98 20.27 -20.68
C GLU A 902 20.96 19.18 -20.29
N VAL A 903 21.37 17.90 -20.40
CA VAL A 903 20.50 16.74 -20.15
C VAL A 903 21.16 15.79 -19.15
N THR A 904 20.37 15.28 -18.20
CA THR A 904 20.79 14.24 -17.25
C THR A 904 20.06 12.94 -17.38
N THR A 905 18.91 12.89 -18.06
CA THR A 905 18.18 11.65 -18.34
C THR A 905 17.54 11.67 -19.73
N CYS A 906 17.49 10.50 -20.39
CA CYS A 906 16.75 10.28 -21.62
C CYS A 906 15.91 9.01 -21.52
N ILE A 907 14.59 9.17 -21.52
CA ILE A 907 13.63 8.05 -21.51
C ILE A 907 12.71 8.20 -22.72
N GLY A 908 12.63 7.16 -23.55
CA GLY A 908 11.89 7.21 -24.82
C GLY A 908 12.43 8.31 -25.74
N ASN A 909 11.62 9.35 -26.00
CA ASN A 909 11.98 10.52 -26.79
C ASN A 909 12.13 11.80 -25.93
N GLU A 910 12.03 11.69 -24.61
CA GLU A 910 12.11 12.82 -23.69
C GLU A 910 13.50 12.92 -23.07
N SER A 911 14.10 14.10 -23.14
CA SER A 911 15.39 14.43 -22.52
C SER A 911 15.17 15.53 -21.49
N ASN A 912 15.62 15.31 -20.25
CA ASN A 912 15.40 16.23 -19.15
C ASN A 912 16.66 16.42 -18.28
N LEU A 913 16.76 17.56 -17.60
CA LEU A 913 17.70 17.84 -16.51
C LEU A 913 16.92 17.75 -15.19
N VAL A 914 17.10 16.67 -14.44
CA VAL A 914 16.40 16.40 -13.17
C VAL A 914 17.34 16.06 -12.01
N ASP A 915 18.60 15.80 -12.33
CA ASP A 915 19.66 15.50 -11.37
C ASP A 915 20.47 16.75 -11.06
N TYR A 916 20.80 16.97 -9.78
CA TYR A 916 21.53 18.16 -9.37
C TYR A 916 22.61 17.87 -8.34
N ILE A 917 23.61 18.75 -8.30
CA ILE A 917 24.55 18.91 -7.18
C ILE A 917 24.42 20.37 -6.71
N PHE A 918 23.74 20.58 -5.59
CA PHE A 918 23.63 21.87 -4.92
C PHE A 918 24.69 21.99 -3.83
N TYR A 919 25.23 23.19 -3.61
CA TYR A 919 26.18 23.45 -2.52
C TYR A 919 25.99 24.83 -1.92
N THR A 920 26.25 24.97 -0.62
CA THR A 920 26.13 26.27 0.05
C THR A 920 27.26 27.21 -0.34
N LYS A 921 26.91 28.43 -0.75
CA LYS A 921 27.82 29.57 -0.98
C LYS A 921 27.27 30.76 -0.19
N LYS A 922 28.10 31.53 0.50
CA LYS A 922 27.65 32.83 1.07
C LYS A 922 27.99 33.95 0.05
N ASP A 923 27.65 35.20 0.32
CA ASP A 923 27.90 36.31 -0.64
C ASP A 923 29.21 37.06 -0.41
N ASN A 924 29.83 36.92 0.78
CA ASN A 924 30.99 37.72 1.18
C ASN A 924 32.25 36.86 1.39
N ASP A 925 32.97 36.48 0.33
CA ASP A 925 34.40 36.04 0.21
C ASP A 925 35.10 35.26 1.36
N ARG A 926 34.34 34.71 2.30
CA ARG A 926 34.75 33.91 3.45
C ARG A 926 34.26 32.47 3.31
N HIS A 927 34.05 31.99 2.08
CA HIS A 927 33.50 30.65 1.86
C HIS A 927 34.52 29.59 2.21
N ARG A 928 34.02 28.60 2.96
CA ARG A 928 34.78 27.41 3.26
C ARG A 928 34.70 26.39 2.14
N LEU A 929 33.65 26.37 1.32
CA LEU A 929 33.51 25.41 0.22
C LEU A 929 33.42 26.15 -1.12
N ASN A 930 34.23 25.74 -2.10
CA ASN A 930 34.30 26.38 -3.40
C ASN A 930 34.35 25.31 -4.50
N LEU A 931 33.56 25.50 -5.56
CA LEU A 931 33.59 24.66 -6.75
C LEU A 931 34.87 24.94 -7.54
N LEU A 932 35.57 23.88 -7.96
CA LEU A 932 36.79 23.95 -8.76
C LEU A 932 36.50 23.63 -10.22
N SER A 933 35.78 22.54 -10.45
CA SER A 933 35.41 22.07 -11.78
C SER A 933 34.19 21.18 -11.71
N ARG A 934 33.48 21.08 -12.85
CA ARG A 934 32.34 20.18 -13.04
C ARG A 934 32.60 19.29 -14.24
N TYR A 935 32.04 18.09 -14.22
CA TYR A 935 32.07 17.20 -15.37
C TYR A 935 30.90 17.54 -16.28
N ASP A 936 31.23 17.89 -17.53
CA ASP A 936 30.29 18.45 -18.50
C ASP A 936 29.10 17.53 -18.78
N LEU A 937 27.95 18.06 -19.19
CA LEU A 937 26.77 17.27 -19.57
C LEU A 937 26.62 17.19 -21.09
N TYR A 938 25.83 16.22 -21.54
CA TYR A 938 25.42 16.18 -22.95
C TYR A 938 24.34 17.21 -23.22
N GLN A 939 24.34 17.74 -24.43
CA GLN A 939 23.38 18.71 -24.91
C GLN A 939 22.23 17.99 -25.63
N GLN A 940 21.00 18.49 -25.51
CA GLN A 940 19.80 17.85 -26.07
C GLN A 940 19.91 17.57 -27.58
N ASN A 941 20.54 18.48 -28.33
CA ASN A 941 20.78 18.32 -29.77
C ASN A 941 21.77 17.19 -30.12
N GLN A 942 22.63 16.77 -29.19
CA GLN A 942 23.57 15.66 -29.36
C GLN A 942 22.89 14.30 -29.16
N LEU A 943 21.72 14.27 -28.50
CA LEU A 943 21.06 13.05 -28.04
C LEU A 943 19.87 12.64 -28.91
N LEU A 944 19.69 13.28 -30.07
CA LEU A 944 18.61 12.97 -31.01
C LEU A 944 18.67 11.48 -31.43
N ASN A 945 17.55 10.76 -31.26
CA ASN A 945 17.41 9.32 -31.54
C ASN A 945 18.30 8.41 -30.67
N LEU A 946 18.83 8.91 -29.55
CA LEU A 946 19.52 8.08 -28.57
C LEU A 946 18.51 7.52 -27.56
N HIS A 947 18.47 6.19 -27.44
CA HIS A 947 17.73 5.53 -26.37
C HIS A 947 18.69 5.02 -25.31
N LEU A 948 18.32 5.22 -24.04
CA LEU A 948 19.05 4.75 -22.87
C LEU A 948 18.16 3.79 -22.07
N PRO A 949 18.73 2.78 -21.40
CA PRO A 949 20.14 2.41 -21.45
C PRO A 949 20.50 1.67 -22.76
N ASN A 950 21.77 1.72 -23.15
CA ASN A 950 22.28 1.07 -24.35
C ASN A 950 23.64 0.39 -24.12
N HIS A 951 24.35 0.08 -25.21
CA HIS A 951 25.62 -0.65 -25.15
C HIS A 951 26.75 0.20 -24.55
N GLN A 952 26.67 1.53 -24.67
CA GLN A 952 27.63 2.49 -24.12
C GLN A 952 27.24 2.92 -22.70
N PHE A 953 25.98 3.28 -22.48
CA PHE A 953 25.48 3.81 -21.20
C PHE A 953 24.55 2.80 -20.53
N ALA A 954 24.81 2.49 -19.26
CA ALA A 954 24.12 1.41 -18.54
C ALA A 954 22.96 1.87 -17.64
N SER A 955 22.69 3.17 -17.64
CA SER A 955 21.51 3.79 -17.05
C SER A 955 20.86 4.71 -18.09
N ASP A 956 19.59 5.03 -17.87
CA ASP A 956 18.83 6.10 -18.50
C ASP A 956 19.24 7.51 -18.03
N HIS A 957 20.02 7.61 -16.96
CA HIS A 957 20.63 8.85 -16.50
C HIS A 957 22.12 8.94 -16.88
N PHE A 958 22.66 10.15 -16.88
CA PHE A 958 24.10 10.42 -16.98
C PHE A 958 24.66 10.80 -15.61
N LEU A 959 25.87 10.33 -15.30
CA LEU A 959 26.51 10.71 -14.04
C LEU A 959 26.82 12.21 -13.98
N LEU A 960 26.64 12.81 -12.81
CA LEU A 960 27.10 14.15 -12.47
C LEU A 960 28.35 14.04 -11.60
N ALA A 961 29.27 14.98 -11.76
CA ALA A 961 30.49 15.00 -10.97
C ALA A 961 31.06 16.42 -10.81
N ALA A 962 31.62 16.68 -9.63
CA ALA A 962 32.14 18.00 -9.27
C ALA A 962 33.36 17.89 -8.34
N LYS A 963 34.35 18.74 -8.54
CA LYS A 963 35.50 18.89 -7.64
C LYS A 963 35.34 20.15 -6.81
N PHE A 964 35.54 20.03 -5.51
CA PHE A 964 35.43 21.12 -4.55
C PHE A 964 36.72 21.32 -3.78
N ALA A 965 36.94 22.54 -3.30
CA ALA A 965 37.96 22.87 -2.30
C ALA A 965 37.31 23.34 -1.00
N LEU A 966 37.57 22.60 0.08
CA LEU A 966 37.24 22.98 1.44
C LEU A 966 38.42 23.74 2.09
N LYS A 967 38.27 25.04 2.31
CA LYS A 967 39.21 25.87 3.06
C LYS A 967 39.26 25.45 4.52
N LEU A 968 40.44 24.99 4.94
CA LEU A 968 40.71 24.51 6.29
C LEU A 968 41.00 25.67 7.25
N LYS A 969 40.59 25.53 8.50
CA LYS A 969 40.93 26.47 9.56
C LYS A 969 42.40 26.33 9.96
N LYS A 970 43.04 27.46 10.29
CA LYS A 970 44.39 27.43 10.89
C LYS A 970 44.31 26.78 12.27
N LYS A 971 45.15 25.77 12.55
CA LYS A 971 45.43 25.33 13.92
C LYS A 971 45.86 26.55 14.73
N LYS A 972 45.13 26.90 15.79
CA LYS A 972 45.67 27.83 16.81
C LYS A 972 46.88 27.10 17.41
N LYS A 973 48.06 27.72 17.33
CA LYS A 973 49.27 27.21 17.97
C LYS A 973 49.10 27.21 19.48
#